data_AF-A0A9D6E7I7-F1
#
_entry.id   AF-A0A9D6E7I7-F1
#
_cell.length_a   1.000
_cell.length_b   1.000
_cell.length_c   1.000
_cell.angle_alpha   90.00
_cell.angle_beta   90.00
_cell.angle_gamma   90.00
#
_symmetry.space_group_name_H-M   'P 1'
#
loop_
_entity.id
_entity.type
_entity.pdbx_description
1 polymer ?
#
loop_
_entity_poly.entity_id
_entity_poly.type
_entity_poly.pdbx_seq_one_letter_code
_entity_poly.pdbx_strand_id
1 'polypeptide(L)'
;MTETLSPAAGVAGRTYPRYQMIGLVALRWLVGWHFIYEGVAKLVNPYWTSADYLARAHWLFQGWFQSLAASPGALNVVDFLNVWGLILIGLGLLFGAFTRTATSFGIALLALYYVVDPPFAAAVSAGPSEGSYLIVNKTLVELAALVVLLVFPTAQQVGLDRWLRRWLGRRAATAEAAETAAPTGTGLTRRDLLQVLASLPVVGVLAYAILRKQARDNARRAAIMAELKVSESGAAVIPSAISRPPSRRIRLGIIGNGGEGEALVRHAGFAHPDWIADATKAHTENPRDTQLRDFLAQEDLNVDLVAVCDTFTVRAERGVAASKNDTRPGGGTRPLAGAKIYRRYADLLASPDVDAVIIATPDHWHSQMAIAAAAAGKHVYLEKCMTRTVDEAIALRSALRAAPGVVFQLGHQNRQAESHMKAKEVVDAGILGPVTLVETTTNRNDPWGAWVWDIHQEGNPQTIDWEHFQEPAPHKVPFNLERFFRWRCWYDYGTGLSGDLLSHEYDGVNQILGLGIPKSAVASGGIYFFKDGRDVPDVFQVALEYPERDLTLVYSATLANGRNRGMVFMGHDASMQVGTGVTVMADPSSTRYKEKLERKVIEPSLPLFTYRPGYKGLDAVTSATEEYFVSRGLLWTYRGGQRVSAYHLHIKEWLTAIRDGGETSCNIDRGYEEAITCHMATAAYLTGRRVGWDPVRQRIV
;
A
#
# COMPACT_ATOMS: atom_id res chain seq x y z
N MET A 1 72.52 8.57 25.40
CA MET A 1 73.58 7.68 24.90
C MET A 1 72.97 6.78 23.86
N THR A 2 73.43 7.00 22.63
CA THR A 2 73.23 6.22 21.41
C THR A 2 73.59 4.75 21.61
N GLU A 3 72.77 3.85 21.09
CA GLU A 3 73.28 2.61 20.51
C GLU A 3 72.44 2.20 19.30
N THR A 4 73.02 2.48 18.14
CA THR A 4 72.65 1.95 16.84
C THR A 4 73.16 0.52 16.73
N LEU A 5 72.27 -0.45 16.56
CA LEU A 5 72.60 -1.73 15.93
C LEU A 5 71.98 -1.73 14.52
N SER A 6 72.86 -1.85 13.53
CA SER A 6 72.58 -1.93 12.08
C SER A 6 71.90 -3.27 11.72
N PRO A 7 71.18 -3.38 10.58
CA PRO A 7 70.09 -4.33 10.41
C PRO A 7 70.54 -5.66 9.78
N ALA A 8 69.97 -6.77 10.25
CA ALA A 8 69.86 -8.00 9.46
C ALA A 8 68.55 -7.96 8.67
N ALA A 9 68.66 -8.12 7.35
CA ALA A 9 67.58 -7.97 6.39
C ALA A 9 66.44 -8.97 6.62
N GLY A 10 65.22 -8.45 6.76
CA GLY A 10 64.01 -9.27 6.85
C GLY A 10 62.81 -8.53 7.46
N VAL A 11 62.18 -7.64 6.67
CA VAL A 11 60.90 -6.94 6.93
C VAL A 11 60.93 -5.93 8.09
N ALA A 12 61.23 -4.67 7.76
CA ALA A 12 61.08 -3.51 8.64
C ALA A 12 59.64 -3.39 9.19
N GLY A 13 59.44 -3.77 10.46
CA GLY A 13 58.22 -3.41 11.19
C GLY A 13 58.26 -1.91 11.48
N ARG A 14 57.43 -1.12 10.78
CA ARG A 14 57.30 0.33 11.04
C ARG A 14 56.91 0.56 12.50
N THR A 15 57.82 1.11 13.30
CA THR A 15 57.56 1.47 14.70
C THR A 15 56.90 2.85 14.77
N TYR A 16 55.71 2.92 15.34
CA TYR A 16 54.96 4.18 15.47
C TYR A 16 55.19 4.83 16.84
N PRO A 17 55.24 6.17 16.94
CA PRO A 17 55.11 6.88 18.21
C PRO A 17 53.86 6.43 18.98
N ARG A 18 53.93 6.38 20.31
CA ARG A 18 52.86 5.83 21.17
C ARG A 18 51.48 6.43 20.88
N TYR A 19 51.38 7.74 20.66
CA TYR A 19 50.12 8.42 20.38
C TYR A 19 49.53 8.05 19.00
N GLN A 20 50.36 7.88 17.98
CA GLN A 20 49.90 7.42 16.66
C GLN A 20 49.38 5.98 16.73
N MET A 21 50.06 5.11 17.48
CA MET A 21 49.61 3.74 17.73
C MET A 21 48.27 3.70 18.46
N ILE A 22 48.11 4.50 19.53
CA ILE A 22 46.85 4.60 20.28
C ILE A 22 45.72 5.08 19.36
N GLY A 23 45.95 6.14 18.57
CA GLY A 23 44.95 6.68 17.64
C GLY A 23 44.51 5.67 16.57
N LEU A 24 45.45 4.96 15.95
CA LEU A 24 45.12 3.96 14.93
C LEU A 24 44.45 2.70 15.50
N VAL A 25 44.81 2.28 16.73
CA VAL A 25 44.11 1.19 17.44
C VAL A 25 42.70 1.62 17.83
N ALA A 26 42.53 2.85 18.33
CA ALA A 26 41.22 3.41 18.64
C ALA A 26 40.33 3.50 17.38
N LEU A 27 40.88 3.99 16.26
CA LEU A 27 40.17 4.02 14.98
C LEU A 27 39.72 2.63 14.54
N ARG A 28 40.62 1.62 14.60
CA ARG A 28 40.28 0.23 14.30
C ARG A 28 39.16 -0.30 15.18
N TRP A 29 39.22 0.03 16.47
CA TRP A 29 38.24 -0.41 17.45
C TRP A 29 36.88 0.24 17.22
N LEU A 30 36.83 1.55 16.96
CA LEU A 30 35.59 2.29 16.66
C LEU A 30 34.93 1.83 15.37
N VAL A 31 35.70 1.64 14.29
CA VAL A 31 35.18 1.12 13.02
C VAL A 31 34.72 -0.34 13.19
N GLY A 32 35.51 -1.18 13.86
CA GLY A 32 35.11 -2.55 14.18
C GLY A 32 33.82 -2.62 15.00
N TRP A 33 33.67 -1.72 15.98
CA TRP A 33 32.46 -1.59 16.78
C TRP A 33 31.24 -1.21 15.95
N HIS A 34 31.36 -0.22 15.06
CA HIS A 34 30.27 0.22 14.21
C HIS A 34 29.76 -0.90 13.29
N PHE A 35 30.66 -1.67 12.66
CA PHE A 35 30.31 -2.84 11.86
C PHE A 35 29.55 -3.92 12.65
N ILE A 36 30.01 -4.22 13.88
CA ILE A 36 29.29 -5.17 14.77
C ILE A 36 27.90 -4.65 15.09
N TYR A 37 27.78 -3.38 15.50
CA TYR A 37 26.50 -2.78 15.85
C TYR A 37 25.52 -2.85 14.67
N GLU A 38 25.95 -2.43 13.48
CA GLU A 38 25.14 -2.47 12.26
C GLU A 38 24.72 -3.89 11.88
N GLY A 39 25.59 -4.89 12.03
CA GLY A 39 25.25 -6.29 11.76
C GLY A 39 24.29 -6.88 12.79
N VAL A 40 24.54 -6.65 14.08
CA VAL A 40 23.67 -7.14 15.17
C VAL A 40 22.30 -6.48 15.13
N ALA A 41 22.22 -5.16 14.88
CA ALA A 41 20.94 -4.44 14.76
C ALA A 41 20.04 -5.04 13.66
N LYS A 42 20.64 -5.52 12.57
CA LYS A 42 19.95 -6.23 11.49
C LYS A 42 19.57 -7.65 11.88
N LEU A 43 20.47 -8.38 12.55
CA LEU A 43 20.22 -9.75 13.02
C LEU A 43 19.05 -9.83 14.02
N VAL A 44 18.90 -8.84 14.89
CA VAL A 44 17.85 -8.83 15.93
C VAL A 44 16.50 -8.30 15.43
N ASN A 45 16.44 -7.72 14.23
CA ASN A 45 15.21 -7.29 13.59
C ASN A 45 14.74 -8.39 12.61
N PRO A 46 13.76 -9.23 12.97
CA PRO A 46 13.31 -10.33 12.11
C PRO A 46 12.63 -9.84 10.82
N TYR A 47 12.37 -8.54 10.69
CA TYR A 47 11.76 -7.90 9.54
C TYR A 47 12.76 -7.08 8.70
N TRP A 48 14.04 -7.03 9.09
CA TRP A 48 15.05 -6.32 8.33
C TRP A 48 15.41 -7.08 7.05
N THR A 49 15.48 -6.36 5.93
CA THR A 49 15.97 -6.89 4.65
C THR A 49 16.76 -5.80 3.90
N SER A 50 17.69 -6.22 3.05
CA SER A 50 18.41 -5.34 2.11
C SER A 50 17.57 -4.95 0.89
N ALA A 51 16.35 -5.49 0.74
CA ALA A 51 15.49 -5.29 -0.43
C ALA A 51 15.33 -3.83 -0.81
N ASP A 52 14.97 -2.97 0.15
CA ASP A 52 14.74 -1.54 -0.11
C ASP A 52 16.03 -0.79 -0.43
N TYR A 53 17.14 -1.17 0.22
CA TYR A 53 18.44 -0.57 -0.05
C TYR A 53 18.89 -0.88 -1.48
N LEU A 54 18.78 -2.14 -1.89
CA LEU A 54 19.11 -2.61 -3.23
C LEU A 54 18.12 -2.10 -4.30
N ALA A 55 16.84 -1.97 -3.94
CA ALA A 55 15.82 -1.44 -4.84
C ALA A 55 16.04 0.04 -5.18
N ARG A 56 16.65 0.80 -4.26
CA ARG A 56 17.08 2.20 -4.45
C ARG A 56 18.35 2.35 -5.29
N ALA A 57 18.97 1.25 -5.73
CA ALA A 57 20.11 1.33 -6.64
C ALA A 57 19.75 2.14 -7.89
N HIS A 58 20.52 3.18 -8.20
CA HIS A 58 20.21 4.11 -9.29
C HIS A 58 21.45 4.62 -10.05
N TRP A 59 22.61 3.97 -9.85
CA TRP A 59 23.86 4.30 -10.52
C TRP A 59 24.48 3.05 -11.18
N LEU A 60 25.73 2.69 -10.88
CA LEU A 60 26.40 1.55 -11.50
C LEU A 60 25.75 0.23 -11.09
N PHE A 61 25.60 -0.69 -12.05
CA PHE A 61 25.02 -2.02 -11.84
C PHE A 61 23.58 -2.02 -11.27
N GLN A 62 22.83 -0.93 -11.46
CA GLN A 62 21.44 -0.80 -11.02
C GLN A 62 20.60 -2.05 -11.30
N GLY A 63 20.58 -2.53 -12.55
CA GLY A 63 19.77 -3.70 -12.94
C GLY A 63 20.19 -4.99 -12.23
N TRP A 64 21.46 -5.13 -11.89
CA TRP A 64 21.96 -6.28 -11.14
C TRP A 64 21.54 -6.21 -9.67
N PHE A 65 21.74 -5.08 -8.98
CA PHE A 65 21.29 -4.91 -7.59
C PHE A 65 19.77 -5.03 -7.45
N GLN A 66 19.01 -4.45 -8.38
CA GLN A 66 17.56 -4.55 -8.37
C GLN A 66 17.05 -5.96 -8.68
N SER A 67 17.76 -6.76 -9.50
CA SER A 67 17.40 -8.16 -9.74
C SER A 67 17.66 -9.05 -8.52
N LEU A 68 18.71 -8.75 -7.73
CA LEU A 68 18.92 -9.38 -6.43
C LEU A 68 17.77 -9.08 -5.46
N ALA A 69 17.29 -7.83 -5.43
CA ALA A 69 16.15 -7.42 -4.59
C ALA A 69 14.83 -8.10 -5.00
N ALA A 70 14.63 -8.36 -6.30
CA ALA A 70 13.40 -8.95 -6.83
C ALA A 70 13.34 -10.48 -6.71
N SER A 71 14.46 -11.14 -6.44
CA SER A 71 14.53 -12.61 -6.30
C SER A 71 14.53 -13.00 -4.82
N PRO A 72 13.48 -13.66 -4.29
CA PRO A 72 13.43 -14.06 -2.88
C PRO A 72 14.62 -14.94 -2.46
N GLY A 73 15.07 -15.83 -3.35
CA GLY A 73 16.22 -16.69 -3.10
C GLY A 73 17.54 -15.93 -3.03
N ALA A 74 17.77 -15.00 -3.97
CA ALA A 74 18.99 -14.20 -3.98
C ALA A 74 19.01 -13.20 -2.83
N LEU A 75 17.88 -12.56 -2.53
CA LEU A 75 17.72 -11.62 -1.44
C LEU A 75 18.04 -12.26 -0.08
N ASN A 76 17.54 -13.47 0.19
CA ASN A 76 17.86 -14.20 1.42
C ASN A 76 19.37 -14.43 1.58
N VAL A 77 20.07 -14.73 0.48
CA VAL A 77 21.53 -14.91 0.49
C VAL A 77 22.22 -13.57 0.74
N VAL A 78 21.77 -12.48 0.09
CA VAL A 78 22.35 -11.15 0.30
C VAL A 78 22.13 -10.67 1.74
N ASP A 79 20.93 -10.84 2.29
CA ASP A 79 20.61 -10.50 3.69
C ASP A 79 21.51 -11.26 4.66
N PHE A 80 21.65 -12.57 4.45
CA PHE A 80 22.55 -13.41 5.24
C PHE A 80 24.01 -12.93 5.15
N LEU A 81 24.53 -12.75 3.94
CA LEU A 81 25.92 -12.31 3.72
C LEU A 81 26.16 -10.91 4.28
N ASN A 82 25.18 -10.03 4.20
CA ASN A 82 25.29 -8.66 4.69
C ASN A 82 25.35 -8.63 6.22
N VAL A 83 24.42 -9.32 6.88
CA VAL A 83 24.35 -9.39 8.34
C VAL A 83 25.62 -10.03 8.91
N TRP A 84 25.97 -11.22 8.44
CA TRP A 84 27.12 -11.95 8.96
C TRP A 84 28.46 -11.36 8.50
N GLY A 85 28.51 -10.80 7.30
CA GLY A 85 29.68 -10.09 6.79
C GLY A 85 30.04 -8.90 7.69
N LEU A 86 29.06 -8.05 8.02
CA LEU A 86 29.24 -6.92 8.93
C LEU A 86 29.77 -7.38 10.31
N ILE A 87 29.15 -8.42 10.90
CA ILE A 87 29.56 -8.97 12.20
C ILE A 87 30.99 -9.50 12.16
N LEU A 88 31.33 -10.31 11.16
CA LEU A 88 32.66 -10.95 11.05
C LEU A 88 33.76 -9.93 10.78
N ILE A 89 33.52 -8.96 9.88
CA ILE A 89 34.45 -7.85 9.63
C ILE A 89 34.69 -7.07 10.92
N GLY A 90 33.60 -6.71 11.60
CA GLY A 90 33.66 -5.94 12.83
C GLY A 90 34.42 -6.66 13.95
N LEU A 91 34.18 -7.96 14.16
CA LEU A 91 34.91 -8.78 15.12
C LEU A 91 36.41 -8.88 14.77
N GLY A 92 36.74 -9.07 13.48
CA GLY A 92 38.12 -9.11 13.01
C GLY A 92 38.88 -7.82 13.29
N LEU A 93 38.25 -6.67 13.06
CA LEU A 93 38.82 -5.35 13.37
C LEU A 93 38.92 -5.11 14.89
N LEU A 94 37.87 -5.45 15.65
CA LEU A 94 37.79 -5.23 17.10
C LEU A 94 38.92 -5.96 17.84
N PHE A 95 39.13 -7.25 17.53
CA PHE A 95 40.15 -8.08 18.16
C PHE A 95 41.52 -8.02 17.47
N GLY A 96 41.60 -7.38 16.29
CA GLY A 96 42.80 -7.37 15.47
C GLY A 96 43.18 -8.77 14.99
N ALA A 97 42.19 -9.55 14.53
CA ALA A 97 42.32 -10.90 13.99
C ALA A 97 41.93 -10.92 12.51
N PHE A 98 42.80 -11.50 11.67
CA PHE A 98 42.70 -11.45 10.22
C PHE A 98 42.46 -10.03 9.70
N THR A 99 43.11 -9.04 10.32
CA THR A 99 42.74 -7.62 10.17
C THR A 99 42.85 -7.16 8.73
N ARG A 100 43.90 -7.58 8.01
CA ARG A 100 44.03 -7.26 6.58
C ARG A 100 42.85 -7.78 5.76
N THR A 101 42.44 -9.02 6.02
CA THR A 101 41.30 -9.66 5.36
C THR A 101 40.01 -8.93 5.72
N ALA A 102 39.76 -8.68 7.02
CA ALA A 102 38.59 -7.96 7.50
C ALA A 102 38.50 -6.55 6.91
N THR A 103 39.59 -5.80 6.90
CA THR A 103 39.66 -4.46 6.31
C THR A 103 39.40 -4.49 4.80
N SER A 104 39.98 -5.43 4.05
CA SER A 104 39.71 -5.56 2.60
C SER A 104 38.26 -5.87 2.30
N PHE A 105 37.65 -6.81 3.04
CA PHE A 105 36.21 -7.11 2.88
C PHE A 105 35.32 -5.94 3.31
N GLY A 106 35.69 -5.20 4.37
CA GLY A 106 34.99 -3.98 4.77
C GLY A 106 35.04 -2.88 3.72
N ILE A 107 36.20 -2.66 3.09
CA ILE A 107 36.35 -1.70 1.98
C ILE A 107 35.46 -2.12 0.81
N ALA A 108 35.49 -3.40 0.42
CA ALA A 108 34.65 -3.91 -0.67
C ALA A 108 33.15 -3.75 -0.36
N LEU A 109 32.71 -4.08 0.86
CA LEU A 109 31.32 -3.97 1.27
C LEU A 109 30.84 -2.51 1.29
N LEU A 110 31.61 -1.59 1.88
CA LEU A 110 31.26 -0.16 1.88
C LEU A 110 31.32 0.46 0.48
N ALA A 111 32.22 -0.01 -0.38
CA ALA A 111 32.25 0.41 -1.78
C ALA A 111 30.95 -0.02 -2.50
N LEU A 112 30.48 -1.24 -2.26
CA LEU A 112 29.18 -1.70 -2.78
C LEU A 112 28.04 -0.83 -2.24
N TYR A 113 28.02 -0.51 -0.95
CA TYR A 113 27.00 0.38 -0.38
C TYR A 113 27.01 1.76 -1.04
N TYR A 114 28.19 2.34 -1.22
CA TYR A 114 28.36 3.64 -1.85
C TYR A 114 27.92 3.64 -3.32
N VAL A 115 28.17 2.54 -4.04
CA VAL A 115 27.74 2.37 -5.44
C VAL A 115 26.22 2.24 -5.58
N VAL A 116 25.56 1.57 -4.62
CA VAL A 116 24.10 1.40 -4.63
C VAL A 116 23.40 2.75 -4.45
N ASP A 117 23.83 3.60 -3.51
CA ASP A 117 23.15 4.86 -3.18
C ASP A 117 24.14 6.04 -3.11
N PRO A 118 24.69 6.51 -4.25
CA PRO A 118 25.70 7.57 -4.25
C PRO A 118 25.09 8.97 -4.00
N PRO A 119 25.76 9.84 -3.22
CA PRO A 119 25.18 11.10 -2.76
C PRO A 119 24.97 12.17 -3.86
N PHE A 120 25.68 12.09 -5.00
CA PHE A 120 25.53 13.06 -6.11
C PHE A 120 24.31 12.80 -6.99
N ALA A 121 23.72 11.60 -6.92
CA ALA A 121 22.59 11.24 -7.77
C ALA A 121 21.23 11.43 -7.06
N ALA A 122 21.24 11.78 -5.76
CA ALA A 122 20.06 12.03 -4.93
C ALA A 122 19.45 13.45 -5.08
N ALA A 123 19.57 14.09 -6.25
CA ALA A 123 19.08 15.45 -6.45
C ALA A 123 17.55 15.58 -6.64
N VAL A 124 16.74 14.51 -6.53
CA VAL A 124 15.33 14.58 -6.96
C VAL A 124 14.26 14.19 -5.93
N SER A 125 14.50 13.49 -4.81
CA SER A 125 13.33 13.01 -4.03
C SER A 125 13.45 12.77 -2.52
N ALA A 126 14.50 13.21 -1.84
CA ALA A 126 14.50 13.16 -0.38
C ALA A 126 15.16 14.42 0.19
N GLY A 127 14.44 15.14 1.06
CA GLY A 127 15.02 16.23 1.83
C GLY A 127 16.24 15.77 2.63
N PRO A 128 17.06 16.69 3.17
CA PRO A 128 18.33 16.32 3.77
C PRO A 128 18.10 15.49 5.05
N SER A 129 18.22 14.16 4.92
CA SER A 129 18.64 13.31 6.03
C SER A 129 20.06 13.73 6.42
N GLU A 130 20.38 13.83 7.72
CA GLU A 130 21.72 14.20 8.18
C GLU A 130 22.84 13.56 7.32
N GLY A 131 23.64 14.41 6.68
CA GLY A 131 24.85 14.00 5.98
C GLY A 131 24.77 13.76 4.46
N SER A 132 23.82 14.37 3.73
CA SER A 132 23.92 14.45 2.27
C SER A 132 24.92 15.55 1.86
N TYR A 133 26.18 15.17 1.63
CA TYR A 133 27.16 16.05 0.98
C TYR A 133 27.42 15.52 -0.43
N LEU A 134 27.33 16.42 -1.41
CA LEU A 134 27.38 16.20 -2.86
C LEU A 134 28.25 15.01 -3.32
N ILE A 135 29.42 14.82 -2.71
CA ILE A 135 30.34 13.72 -3.03
C ILE A 135 30.74 12.88 -1.80
N VAL A 136 30.66 13.44 -0.58
CA VAL A 136 31.19 12.79 0.62
C VAL A 136 30.05 12.40 1.54
N ASN A 137 29.90 11.14 1.89
CA ASN A 137 28.94 10.70 2.91
C ASN A 137 29.64 9.88 4.00
N LYS A 138 28.91 9.50 5.05
CA LYS A 138 29.44 8.67 6.14
C LYS A 138 30.10 7.38 5.64
N THR A 139 29.52 6.75 4.62
CA THR A 139 30.02 5.51 4.00
C THR A 139 31.40 5.71 3.39
N LEU A 140 31.61 6.81 2.66
CA LEU A 140 32.89 7.13 2.05
C LEU A 140 33.98 7.45 3.09
N VAL A 141 33.62 8.19 4.15
CA VAL A 141 34.55 8.52 5.24
C VAL A 141 35.01 7.26 5.97
N GLU A 142 34.09 6.34 6.25
CA GLU A 142 34.40 5.08 6.90
C GLU A 142 35.21 4.13 6.00
N LEU A 143 34.92 4.10 4.70
CA LEU A 143 35.73 3.40 3.71
C LEU A 143 37.17 3.94 3.71
N ALA A 144 37.35 5.26 3.70
CA ALA A 144 38.67 5.88 3.76
C ALA A 144 39.40 5.54 5.08
N ALA A 145 38.69 5.49 6.21
CA ALA A 145 39.25 5.05 7.48
C ALA A 145 39.74 3.59 7.42
N LEU A 146 39.00 2.69 6.76
CA LEU A 146 39.46 1.32 6.53
C LEU A 146 40.70 1.29 5.63
N VAL A 147 40.79 2.12 4.58
CA VAL A 147 42.00 2.22 3.75
C VAL A 147 43.22 2.63 4.59
N VAL A 148 43.06 3.58 5.52
CA VAL A 148 44.12 3.93 6.49
C VAL A 148 44.51 2.70 7.32
N LEU A 149 43.54 1.96 7.87
CA LEU A 149 43.83 0.75 8.66
C LEU A 149 44.50 -0.37 7.84
N LEU A 150 44.25 -0.45 6.54
CA LEU A 150 44.90 -1.40 5.63
C LEU A 150 46.38 -1.06 5.40
N VAL A 151 46.68 0.22 5.24
CA VAL A 151 48.03 0.76 4.97
C VAL A 151 48.88 0.79 6.25
N PHE A 152 48.25 0.99 7.40
CA PHE A 152 48.90 1.09 8.71
C PHE A 152 48.52 -0.11 9.60
N PRO A 153 49.19 -1.27 9.46
CA PRO A 153 48.76 -2.52 10.09
C PRO A 153 49.05 -2.57 11.60
N THR A 154 48.21 -1.90 12.40
CA THR A 154 48.31 -1.87 13.86
C THR A 154 48.15 -3.24 14.52
N ALA A 155 47.45 -4.17 13.87
CA ALA A 155 47.20 -5.52 14.38
C ALA A 155 48.47 -6.38 14.53
N GLN A 156 49.52 -6.05 13.78
CA GLN A 156 50.81 -6.72 13.93
C GLN A 156 51.53 -6.33 15.23
N GLN A 157 51.15 -5.22 15.85
CA GLN A 157 51.74 -4.70 17.08
C GLN A 157 50.79 -4.90 18.28
N VAL A 158 49.50 -4.61 18.08
CA VAL A 158 48.42 -4.68 19.10
C VAL A 158 47.20 -5.38 18.48
N GLY A 159 47.13 -6.70 18.60
CA GLY A 159 46.06 -7.55 18.06
C GLY A 159 46.43 -9.04 18.01
N LEU A 160 45.43 -9.90 17.79
CA LEU A 160 45.61 -11.35 17.70
C LEU A 160 46.46 -11.79 16.48
N ASP A 161 46.53 -10.97 15.43
CA ASP A 161 47.38 -11.20 14.25
C ASP A 161 48.87 -11.36 14.59
N ARG A 162 49.34 -10.65 15.63
CA ARG A 162 50.70 -10.77 16.14
C ARG A 162 50.98 -12.18 16.66
N TRP A 163 50.00 -12.80 17.32
CA TRP A 163 50.12 -14.14 17.88
C TRP A 163 50.01 -15.22 16.80
N LEU A 164 49.04 -15.09 15.87
CA LEU A 164 48.89 -15.98 14.72
C LEU A 164 50.19 -16.09 13.91
N ARG A 165 50.87 -14.96 13.65
CA ARG A 165 52.17 -14.95 12.97
C ARG A 165 53.27 -15.64 13.76
N ARG A 166 53.35 -15.44 15.08
CA ARG A 166 54.33 -16.11 15.94
C ARG A 166 54.09 -17.62 16.03
N TRP A 167 52.83 -18.04 16.07
CA TRP A 167 52.45 -19.45 16.13
C TRP A 167 52.71 -20.18 14.81
N LEU A 168 52.34 -19.58 13.66
CA LEU A 168 52.64 -20.12 12.32
C LEU A 168 54.16 -20.10 12.02
N GLY A 169 54.87 -19.05 12.43
CA GLY A 169 56.33 -18.96 12.31
C GLY A 169 57.08 -19.99 13.15
N ARG A 170 56.55 -20.38 14.33
CA ARG A 170 57.10 -21.47 15.14
C ARG A 170 57.02 -22.82 14.44
N ARG A 171 55.94 -23.10 13.70
CA ARG A 171 55.80 -24.33 12.91
C ARG A 171 56.81 -24.42 11.74
N ALA A 172 57.13 -23.28 11.14
CA ALA A 172 58.18 -23.20 10.11
C ALA A 172 59.59 -23.34 10.71
N ALA A 173 59.86 -22.69 11.86
CA ALA A 173 61.15 -22.77 12.54
C ALA A 173 61.45 -24.16 13.15
N THR A 174 60.42 -24.92 13.55
CA THR A 174 60.60 -26.30 14.02
C THR A 174 61.00 -27.30 12.91
N ALA A 175 60.99 -26.91 11.64
CA ALA A 175 61.48 -27.73 10.53
C ALA A 175 62.95 -27.48 10.17
N GLU A 176 63.58 -26.40 10.66
CA GLU A 176 64.93 -25.98 10.24
C GLU A 176 65.95 -25.87 11.39
N ALA A 177 65.56 -26.06 12.65
CA ALA A 177 66.47 -25.98 13.80
C ALA A 177 66.34 -27.22 14.70
N ALA A 178 66.81 -28.37 14.18
CA ALA A 178 67.14 -29.55 14.95
C ALA A 178 68.67 -29.62 15.15
N GLU A 179 69.25 -28.67 15.88
CA GLU A 179 70.55 -28.83 16.55
C GLU A 179 70.81 -27.64 17.50
N THR A 180 71.16 -27.96 18.76
CA THR A 180 71.65 -27.09 19.86
C THR A 180 70.62 -26.34 20.76
N ALA A 181 70.36 -26.97 21.91
CA ALA A 181 70.16 -26.46 23.29
C ALA A 181 68.94 -25.57 23.73
N ALA A 182 68.21 -26.15 24.70
CA ALA A 182 67.44 -25.65 25.86
C ALA A 182 66.17 -24.75 25.70
N PRO A 183 65.05 -25.08 26.40
CA PRO A 183 63.82 -24.31 26.34
C PRO A 183 63.84 -23.13 27.33
N THR A 184 63.65 -21.90 26.84
CA THR A 184 63.24 -20.77 27.70
C THR A 184 61.79 -20.41 27.42
N GLY A 185 60.99 -20.50 28.48
CA GLY A 185 59.53 -20.43 28.44
C GLY A 185 59.00 -19.08 27.96
N THR A 186 57.81 -19.10 27.36
CA THR A 186 56.99 -17.90 27.17
C THR A 186 55.51 -18.24 27.42
N GLY A 187 55.11 -18.16 28.68
CA GLY A 187 53.69 -18.08 29.08
C GLY A 187 53.14 -16.68 28.81
N LEU A 188 51.81 -16.61 28.60
CA LEU A 188 51.04 -15.37 28.41
C LEU A 188 51.39 -14.33 29.47
N THR A 189 51.72 -13.10 29.07
CA THR A 189 51.89 -12.01 30.04
C THR A 189 50.51 -11.46 30.47
N ARG A 190 50.35 -11.12 31.76
CA ARG A 190 49.10 -10.56 32.32
C ARG A 190 48.60 -9.33 31.53
N ARG A 191 49.51 -8.56 30.93
CA ARG A 191 49.19 -7.36 30.14
C ARG A 191 48.49 -7.68 28.82
N ASP A 192 48.85 -8.80 28.18
CA ASP A 192 48.23 -9.24 26.92
C ASP A 192 46.81 -9.77 27.15
N LEU A 193 46.60 -10.48 28.28
CA LEU A 193 45.29 -10.95 28.72
C LEU A 193 44.34 -9.78 29.06
N LEU A 194 44.84 -8.74 29.71
CA LEU A 194 44.04 -7.54 30.04
C LEU A 194 43.59 -6.75 28.81
N GLN A 195 44.36 -6.75 27.71
CA GLN A 195 43.98 -6.05 26.48
C GLN A 195 42.86 -6.76 25.70
N VAL A 196 42.84 -8.09 25.69
CA VAL A 196 41.75 -8.89 25.08
C VAL A 196 40.51 -8.88 25.98
N LEU A 197 40.71 -8.86 27.31
CA LEU A 197 39.61 -8.77 28.28
C LEU A 197 38.99 -7.36 28.37
N ALA A 198 39.62 -6.31 27.86
CA ALA A 198 39.07 -4.95 27.91
C ALA A 198 37.84 -4.74 27.00
N SER A 199 37.70 -5.51 25.91
CA SER A 199 36.56 -5.42 24.98
C SER A 199 35.38 -6.32 25.38
N LEU A 200 35.61 -7.38 26.17
CA LEU A 200 34.59 -8.32 26.64
C LEU A 200 33.48 -7.66 27.51
N PRO A 201 33.78 -6.76 28.46
CA PRO A 201 32.77 -6.05 29.23
C PRO A 201 31.86 -5.18 28.36
N VAL A 202 32.40 -4.55 27.31
CA VAL A 202 31.64 -3.65 26.42
C VAL A 202 30.66 -4.45 25.56
N VAL A 203 31.11 -5.57 25.00
CA VAL A 203 30.24 -6.51 24.24
C VAL A 203 29.20 -7.15 25.16
N GLY A 204 29.58 -7.53 26.39
CA GLY A 204 28.66 -8.08 27.39
C GLY A 204 27.59 -7.08 27.84
N VAL A 205 27.96 -5.82 28.09
CA VAL A 205 27.02 -4.73 28.43
C VAL A 205 26.08 -4.44 27.27
N LEU A 206 26.56 -4.46 26.02
CA LEU A 206 25.73 -4.28 24.84
C LEU A 206 24.75 -5.45 24.64
N ALA A 207 25.23 -6.69 24.70
CA ALA A 207 24.38 -7.88 24.59
C ALA A 207 23.30 -7.86 25.69
N TYR A 208 23.67 -7.50 26.92
CA TYR A 208 22.73 -7.29 28.01
C TYR A 208 21.74 -6.15 27.73
N ALA A 209 22.20 -5.00 27.21
CA ALA A 209 21.33 -3.88 26.88
C ALA A 209 20.36 -4.19 25.73
N ILE A 210 20.80 -4.93 24.70
CA ILE A 210 19.98 -5.40 23.58
C ILE A 210 18.96 -6.42 24.07
N LEU A 211 19.39 -7.45 24.81
CA LEU A 211 18.48 -8.45 25.36
C LEU A 211 17.46 -7.82 26.31
N ARG A 212 17.88 -6.85 27.14
CA ARG A 212 16.99 -6.11 28.04
C ARG A 212 16.07 -5.15 27.28
N LYS A 213 16.51 -4.53 26.19
CA LYS A 213 15.64 -3.73 25.30
C LYS A 213 14.63 -4.64 24.62
N GLN A 214 15.06 -5.76 24.04
CA GLN A 214 14.21 -6.71 23.34
C GLN A 214 13.20 -7.38 24.27
N ALA A 215 13.61 -7.74 25.49
CA ALA A 215 12.69 -8.24 26.50
C ALA A 215 11.64 -7.18 26.89
N ARG A 216 12.03 -5.90 27.01
CA ARG A 216 11.10 -4.79 27.27
C ARG A 216 10.15 -4.55 26.10
N ASP A 217 10.66 -4.52 24.88
CA ASP A 217 9.87 -4.29 23.66
C ASP A 217 8.89 -5.45 23.43
N ASN A 218 9.32 -6.70 23.64
CA ASN A 218 8.46 -7.88 23.56
C ASN A 218 7.38 -7.88 24.65
N ALA A 219 7.73 -7.52 25.89
CA ALA A 219 6.76 -7.41 26.99
C ALA A 219 5.75 -6.28 26.73
N ARG A 220 6.21 -5.15 26.18
CA ARG A 220 5.39 -4.01 25.77
C ARG A 220 4.41 -4.41 24.67
N ARG A 221 4.91 -5.08 23.63
CA ARG A 221 4.11 -5.64 22.53
C ARG A 221 3.05 -6.60 23.06
N ALA A 222 3.44 -7.56 23.90
CA ALA A 222 2.50 -8.51 24.51
C ALA A 222 1.41 -7.81 25.34
N ALA A 223 1.76 -6.78 26.11
CA ALA A 223 0.81 -6.02 26.93
C ALA A 223 -0.18 -5.15 26.12
N ILE A 224 0.26 -4.65 24.96
CA ILE A 224 -0.59 -3.93 24.01
C ILE A 224 -1.50 -4.91 23.27
N MET A 225 -0.95 -6.01 22.74
CA MET A 225 -1.74 -7.02 22.03
C MET A 225 -2.79 -7.70 22.91
N ALA A 226 -2.47 -7.96 24.18
CA ALA A 226 -3.44 -8.48 25.16
C ALA A 226 -4.64 -7.53 25.40
N GLU A 227 -4.44 -6.23 25.20
CA GLU A 227 -5.49 -5.21 25.34
C GLU A 227 -6.37 -5.12 24.09
N LEU A 228 -5.73 -5.18 22.92
CA LEU A 228 -6.39 -4.84 21.67
C LEU A 228 -7.40 -5.93 21.26
N LYS A 229 -7.21 -7.21 21.62
CA LYS A 229 -8.08 -8.34 21.21
C LYS A 229 -8.40 -8.39 19.70
N VAL A 230 -7.67 -7.65 18.87
CA VAL A 230 -7.77 -7.64 17.40
C VAL A 230 -7.03 -8.85 16.86
N SER A 231 -7.53 -9.49 15.81
CA SER A 231 -6.94 -10.73 15.32
C SER A 231 -5.51 -10.51 14.81
N GLU A 232 -4.56 -11.37 15.24
CA GLU A 232 -3.17 -11.41 14.75
C GLU A 232 -3.01 -11.78 13.27
N SER A 233 -4.00 -12.49 12.75
CA SER A 233 -4.11 -12.80 11.33
C SER A 233 -4.72 -11.64 10.55
N GLY A 234 -4.33 -11.51 9.27
CA GLY A 234 -5.11 -10.73 8.30
C GLY A 234 -6.59 -11.13 8.30
N ALA A 235 -7.46 -10.27 7.76
CA ALA A 235 -8.88 -10.58 7.65
C ALA A 235 -9.07 -11.98 7.04
N ALA A 236 -10.10 -12.70 7.49
CA ALA A 236 -10.34 -14.08 7.08
C ALA A 236 -10.12 -14.24 5.57
N VAL A 237 -9.23 -15.17 5.23
CA VAL A 237 -8.97 -15.58 3.86
C VAL A 237 -10.31 -16.05 3.30
N ILE A 238 -10.88 -15.36 2.29
CA ILE A 238 -11.84 -16.02 1.40
C ILE A 238 -11.08 -17.26 0.93
N PRO A 239 -11.51 -18.49 1.26
CA PRO A 239 -10.68 -19.68 1.13
C PRO A 239 -10.03 -19.73 -0.25
N SER A 240 -8.76 -19.28 -0.35
CA SER A 240 -7.94 -19.43 -1.54
C SER A 240 -7.36 -20.84 -1.48
N ALA A 241 -8.26 -21.82 -1.57
CA ALA A 241 -7.93 -23.22 -1.72
C ALA A 241 -9.17 -23.91 -2.29
N ILE A 242 -9.30 -23.85 -3.61
CA ILE A 242 -10.18 -24.73 -4.39
C ILE A 242 -11.68 -24.52 -4.10
N SER A 243 -12.20 -23.34 -4.44
CA SER A 243 -13.61 -23.34 -4.88
C SER A 243 -13.63 -24.11 -6.20
N ARG A 244 -14.42 -25.20 -6.29
CA ARG A 244 -14.66 -25.86 -7.58
C ARG A 244 -15.04 -24.77 -8.59
N PRO A 245 -14.61 -24.86 -9.87
CA PRO A 245 -15.08 -23.94 -10.90
C PRO A 245 -16.60 -23.80 -10.76
N PRO A 246 -17.14 -22.57 -10.66
CA PRO A 246 -18.55 -22.40 -10.35
C PRO A 246 -19.39 -23.25 -11.29
N SER A 247 -20.33 -24.04 -10.77
CA SER A 247 -21.01 -25.07 -11.58
C SER A 247 -21.92 -24.48 -12.65
N ARG A 248 -22.56 -23.35 -12.35
CA ARG A 248 -23.46 -22.62 -13.25
C ARG A 248 -22.76 -21.45 -13.92
N ARG A 249 -22.78 -21.44 -15.25
CA ARG A 249 -22.35 -20.29 -16.05
C ARG A 249 -23.40 -19.17 -16.02
N ILE A 250 -22.94 -17.92 -15.93
CA ILE A 250 -23.80 -16.73 -16.00
C ILE A 250 -23.48 -15.97 -17.29
N ARG A 251 -24.52 -15.60 -18.05
CA ARG A 251 -24.43 -14.80 -19.26
C ARG A 251 -24.62 -13.32 -18.91
N LEU A 252 -23.54 -12.57 -19.02
CA LEU A 252 -23.42 -11.19 -18.56
C LEU A 252 -23.61 -10.20 -19.72
N GLY A 253 -24.39 -9.16 -19.46
CA GLY A 253 -24.47 -7.95 -20.30
C GLY A 253 -23.78 -6.76 -19.65
N ILE A 254 -23.22 -5.85 -20.45
CA ILE A 254 -22.74 -4.54 -20.01
C ILE A 254 -23.58 -3.43 -20.66
N ILE A 255 -24.09 -2.50 -19.85
CA ILE A 255 -24.77 -1.28 -20.27
C ILE A 255 -23.90 -0.10 -19.85
N GLY A 256 -23.29 0.58 -20.82
CA GLY A 256 -22.26 1.60 -20.61
C GLY A 256 -20.86 1.00 -20.52
N ASN A 257 -20.14 0.93 -21.63
CA ASN A 257 -18.76 0.43 -21.72
C ASN A 257 -17.75 1.59 -21.83
N GLY A 258 -17.93 2.62 -21.01
CA GLY A 258 -16.95 3.69 -20.82
C GLY A 258 -15.75 3.23 -19.98
N GLY A 259 -14.90 4.15 -19.51
CA GLY A 259 -13.69 3.80 -18.75
C GLY A 259 -13.95 2.89 -17.53
N GLU A 260 -15.02 3.18 -16.77
CA GLU A 260 -15.44 2.35 -15.64
C GLU A 260 -16.02 1.00 -16.08
N GLY A 261 -16.89 1.01 -17.11
CA GLY A 261 -17.46 -0.21 -17.68
C GLY A 261 -16.39 -1.16 -18.21
N GLU A 262 -15.38 -0.65 -18.93
CA GLU A 262 -14.25 -1.43 -19.41
C GLU A 262 -13.41 -1.99 -18.24
N ALA A 263 -13.25 -1.24 -17.15
CA ALA A 263 -12.58 -1.74 -15.95
C ALA A 263 -13.38 -2.87 -15.27
N LEU A 264 -14.70 -2.77 -15.16
CA LEU A 264 -15.56 -3.82 -14.60
C LEU A 264 -15.57 -5.07 -15.47
N VAL A 265 -15.71 -4.90 -16.78
CA VAL A 265 -15.67 -5.97 -17.78
C VAL A 265 -14.31 -6.69 -17.74
N ARG A 266 -13.20 -5.95 -17.61
CA ARG A 266 -11.88 -6.53 -17.39
C ARG A 266 -11.84 -7.36 -16.11
N HIS A 267 -12.31 -6.84 -14.98
CA HIS A 267 -12.28 -7.60 -13.71
C HIS A 267 -13.27 -8.78 -13.65
N ALA A 268 -14.29 -8.79 -14.52
CA ALA A 268 -15.13 -9.95 -14.79
C ALA A 268 -14.44 -11.02 -15.66
N GLY A 269 -13.26 -10.71 -16.22
CA GLY A 269 -12.42 -11.64 -16.98
C GLY A 269 -12.22 -11.28 -18.44
N PHE A 270 -12.74 -10.16 -18.94
CA PHE A 270 -12.70 -9.81 -20.37
C PHE A 270 -11.91 -8.53 -20.59
N ALA A 271 -10.60 -8.63 -20.75
CA ALA A 271 -9.77 -7.46 -21.07
C ALA A 271 -9.86 -7.10 -22.55
N HIS A 272 -9.90 -5.80 -22.88
CA HIS A 272 -9.74 -5.36 -24.26
C HIS A 272 -8.34 -5.76 -24.81
N PRO A 273 -8.22 -6.18 -26.08
CA PRO A 273 -6.92 -6.50 -26.68
C PRO A 273 -5.86 -5.38 -26.56
N ASP A 274 -6.23 -4.13 -26.81
CA ASP A 274 -5.33 -2.98 -26.61
C ASP A 274 -4.81 -2.89 -25.17
N TRP A 275 -5.66 -3.12 -24.17
CA TRP A 275 -5.22 -3.10 -22.77
C TRP A 275 -4.20 -4.21 -22.49
N ILE A 276 -4.39 -5.41 -23.08
CA ILE A 276 -3.41 -6.49 -22.99
C ILE A 276 -2.09 -6.09 -23.66
N ALA A 277 -2.14 -5.47 -24.84
CA ALA A 277 -0.95 -5.00 -25.54
C ALA A 277 -0.21 -3.94 -24.72
N ASP A 278 -0.93 -2.97 -24.17
CA ASP A 278 -0.38 -1.91 -23.31
C ASP A 278 0.19 -2.48 -22.01
N ALA A 279 -0.51 -3.39 -21.33
CA ALA A 279 -0.03 -4.02 -20.11
C ALA A 279 1.18 -4.94 -20.38
N THR A 280 1.23 -5.61 -21.54
CA THR A 280 2.39 -6.41 -21.98
C THR A 280 3.58 -5.51 -22.25
N LYS A 281 3.37 -4.38 -22.94
CA LYS A 281 4.39 -3.38 -23.21
C LYS A 281 4.91 -2.77 -21.90
N ALA A 282 4.02 -2.36 -21.00
CA ALA A 282 4.37 -1.80 -19.70
C ALA A 282 5.19 -2.80 -18.86
N HIS A 283 4.84 -4.09 -18.86
CA HIS A 283 5.63 -5.13 -18.21
C HIS A 283 7.01 -5.34 -18.87
N THR A 284 7.06 -5.26 -20.21
CA THR A 284 8.31 -5.38 -20.96
C THR A 284 9.26 -4.20 -20.66
N GLU A 285 8.73 -2.98 -20.59
CA GLU A 285 9.47 -1.76 -20.27
C GLU A 285 9.84 -1.69 -18.78
N ASN A 286 8.97 -2.17 -17.90
CA ASN A 286 9.15 -2.21 -16.46
C ASN A 286 8.66 -3.56 -15.91
N PRO A 287 9.57 -4.52 -15.64
CA PRO A 287 9.18 -5.83 -15.07
C PRO A 287 8.48 -5.78 -13.71
N ARG A 288 8.46 -4.62 -13.04
CA ARG A 288 7.70 -4.38 -11.80
C ARG A 288 6.23 -4.06 -12.06
N ASP A 289 5.86 -3.68 -13.28
CA ASP A 289 4.45 -3.59 -13.66
C ASP A 289 3.88 -5.00 -13.71
N THR A 290 2.98 -5.28 -12.78
CA THR A 290 2.42 -6.61 -12.53
C THR A 290 0.98 -6.71 -12.97
N GLN A 291 0.42 -5.68 -13.61
CA GLN A 291 -1.00 -5.60 -13.93
C GLN A 291 -1.50 -6.79 -14.75
N LEU A 292 -0.77 -7.15 -15.82
CA LEU A 292 -1.14 -8.29 -16.67
C LEU A 292 -1.05 -9.61 -15.91
N ARG A 293 0.05 -9.83 -15.18
CA ARG A 293 0.27 -11.04 -14.38
C ARG A 293 -0.83 -11.21 -13.34
N ASP A 294 -1.14 -10.14 -12.60
CA ASP A 294 -2.14 -10.15 -11.55
C ASP A 294 -3.54 -10.35 -12.11
N PHE A 295 -3.85 -9.73 -13.26
CA PHE A 295 -5.09 -9.99 -13.99
C PHE A 295 -5.23 -11.46 -14.38
N LEU A 296 -4.21 -12.07 -15.01
CA LEU A 296 -4.23 -13.47 -15.42
C LEU A 296 -4.26 -14.46 -14.25
N ALA A 297 -3.73 -14.07 -13.09
CA ALA A 297 -3.72 -14.88 -11.87
C ALA A 297 -5.07 -14.91 -11.13
N GLN A 298 -6.04 -14.08 -11.53
CA GLN A 298 -7.39 -14.09 -10.96
C GLN A 298 -8.12 -15.42 -11.26
N GLU A 299 -9.15 -15.69 -10.47
CA GLU A 299 -10.00 -16.86 -10.69
C GLU A 299 -10.88 -16.66 -11.94
N ASP A 300 -11.12 -17.71 -12.72
CA ASP A 300 -12.18 -17.68 -13.72
C ASP A 300 -13.54 -17.70 -13.01
N LEU A 301 -14.29 -16.59 -13.15
CA LEU A 301 -15.60 -16.44 -12.54
C LEU A 301 -16.69 -17.27 -13.23
N ASN A 302 -16.35 -18.06 -14.26
CA ASN A 302 -17.26 -18.85 -15.10
C ASN A 302 -18.45 -18.04 -15.63
N VAL A 303 -18.12 -16.94 -16.30
CA VAL A 303 -19.08 -16.02 -16.95
C VAL A 303 -18.77 -15.87 -18.44
N ASP A 304 -19.81 -15.52 -19.22
CA ASP A 304 -19.71 -15.10 -20.62
C ASP A 304 -20.19 -13.68 -20.79
N LEU A 305 -19.39 -12.81 -21.42
CA LEU A 305 -19.86 -11.50 -21.87
C LEU A 305 -20.60 -11.69 -23.20
N VAL A 306 -21.93 -11.62 -23.16
CA VAL A 306 -22.81 -11.96 -24.29
C VAL A 306 -23.52 -10.75 -24.90
N ALA A 307 -23.54 -9.62 -24.20
CA ALA A 307 -24.26 -8.43 -24.65
C ALA A 307 -23.53 -7.14 -24.26
N VAL A 308 -23.52 -6.17 -25.17
CA VAL A 308 -22.96 -4.83 -24.95
C VAL A 308 -23.96 -3.80 -25.44
N CYS A 309 -24.23 -2.77 -24.62
CA CYS A 309 -25.05 -1.62 -24.99
C CYS A 309 -24.32 -0.33 -24.63
N ASP A 310 -24.07 0.54 -25.60
CA ASP A 310 -23.49 1.87 -25.39
C ASP A 310 -24.02 2.86 -26.44
N THR A 311 -24.22 4.11 -26.04
CA THR A 311 -24.61 5.22 -26.93
C THR A 311 -23.48 5.62 -27.87
N PHE A 312 -22.23 5.33 -27.54
CA PHE A 312 -21.07 5.58 -28.38
C PHE A 312 -20.60 4.28 -29.04
N THR A 313 -20.70 4.23 -30.37
CA THR A 313 -20.44 3.02 -31.16
C THR A 313 -19.05 2.44 -30.89
N VAL A 314 -18.02 3.29 -30.76
CA VAL A 314 -16.64 2.87 -30.47
C VAL A 314 -16.56 2.12 -29.13
N ARG A 315 -17.25 2.61 -28.08
CA ARG A 315 -17.29 1.91 -26.78
C ARG A 315 -18.00 0.57 -26.86
N ALA A 316 -19.07 0.48 -27.66
CA ALA A 316 -19.76 -0.79 -27.89
C ALA A 316 -18.87 -1.82 -28.61
N GLU A 317 -18.14 -1.39 -29.64
CA GLU A 317 -17.19 -2.23 -30.39
C GLU A 317 -16.04 -2.72 -29.51
N ARG A 318 -15.49 -1.85 -28.65
CA ARG A 318 -14.50 -2.24 -27.63
C ARG A 318 -15.03 -3.35 -26.71
N GLY A 319 -16.28 -3.25 -26.26
CA GLY A 319 -16.90 -4.29 -25.44
C GLY A 319 -16.99 -5.64 -26.17
N VAL A 320 -17.29 -5.62 -27.47
CA VAL A 320 -17.28 -6.83 -28.31
C VAL A 320 -15.87 -7.38 -28.48
N ALA A 321 -14.86 -6.55 -28.71
CA ALA A 321 -13.48 -6.99 -28.82
C ALA A 321 -13.01 -7.68 -27.52
N ALA A 322 -13.32 -7.09 -26.36
CA ALA A 322 -13.03 -7.68 -25.05
C ALA A 322 -13.71 -9.04 -24.86
N SER A 323 -14.98 -9.19 -25.28
CA SER A 323 -15.73 -10.44 -25.15
C SER A 323 -15.17 -11.63 -25.95
N LYS A 324 -14.33 -11.35 -26.96
CA LYS A 324 -13.71 -12.34 -27.84
C LYS A 324 -12.25 -12.62 -27.49
N ASN A 325 -11.68 -11.87 -26.54
CA ASN A 325 -10.28 -12.00 -26.18
C ASN A 325 -10.08 -13.18 -25.22
N ASP A 326 -9.29 -14.16 -25.65
CA ASP A 326 -8.99 -15.37 -24.86
C ASP A 326 -7.77 -15.19 -23.93
N THR A 327 -7.12 -14.03 -23.96
CA THR A 327 -6.11 -13.67 -22.94
C THR A 327 -6.81 -13.24 -21.65
N ARG A 328 -7.24 -14.22 -20.85
CA ARG A 328 -8.06 -14.02 -19.64
C ARG A 328 -7.77 -15.04 -18.53
N PRO A 329 -8.22 -14.78 -17.29
CA PRO A 329 -8.40 -15.81 -16.27
C PRO A 329 -9.09 -17.06 -16.83
N GLY A 330 -8.42 -18.22 -16.72
CA GLY A 330 -8.92 -19.50 -17.22
C GLY A 330 -9.01 -19.63 -18.75
N GLY A 331 -8.32 -18.78 -19.51
CA GLY A 331 -8.32 -18.78 -20.98
C GLY A 331 -7.89 -20.10 -21.62
N GLY A 332 -8.29 -20.32 -22.87
CA GLY A 332 -7.98 -21.54 -23.64
C GLY A 332 -8.75 -22.80 -23.20
N THR A 333 -9.55 -22.73 -22.14
CA THR A 333 -10.36 -23.85 -21.66
C THR A 333 -11.66 -24.04 -22.47
N ARG A 334 -12.12 -23.01 -23.19
CA ARG A 334 -13.37 -23.02 -23.96
C ARG A 334 -13.46 -21.89 -25.00
N PRO A 335 -14.24 -22.06 -26.08
CA PRO A 335 -14.49 -21.00 -27.04
C PRO A 335 -15.38 -19.88 -26.46
N LEU A 336 -15.14 -18.65 -26.93
CA LEU A 336 -15.95 -17.47 -26.63
C LEU A 336 -16.83 -17.14 -27.84
N ALA A 337 -18.15 -17.10 -27.64
CA ALA A 337 -19.09 -16.74 -28.70
C ALA A 337 -19.00 -15.25 -29.11
N GLY A 338 -18.53 -14.41 -28.19
CA GLY A 338 -18.50 -12.96 -28.33
C GLY A 338 -19.86 -12.32 -28.05
N ALA A 339 -19.83 -11.06 -27.66
CA ALA A 339 -21.02 -10.28 -27.32
C ALA A 339 -21.73 -9.73 -28.56
N LYS A 340 -23.05 -9.66 -28.48
CA LYS A 340 -23.90 -8.93 -29.43
C LYS A 340 -24.05 -7.47 -29.00
N ILE A 341 -23.95 -6.55 -29.95
CA ILE A 341 -24.25 -5.13 -29.73
C ILE A 341 -25.76 -4.92 -29.73
N TYR A 342 -26.24 -4.18 -28.72
CA TYR A 342 -27.60 -3.66 -28.63
C TYR A 342 -27.52 -2.13 -28.63
N ARG A 343 -28.40 -1.48 -29.41
CA ARG A 343 -28.46 0.00 -29.47
C ARG A 343 -29.29 0.60 -28.34
N ARG A 344 -30.27 -0.16 -27.82
CA ARG A 344 -31.13 0.22 -26.71
C ARG A 344 -30.96 -0.79 -25.58
N TYR A 345 -30.88 -0.31 -24.34
CA TYR A 345 -30.76 -1.20 -23.18
C TYR A 345 -32.01 -2.06 -23.00
N ALA A 346 -33.19 -1.58 -23.37
CA ALA A 346 -34.43 -2.34 -23.33
C ALA A 346 -34.36 -3.64 -24.17
N ASP A 347 -33.76 -3.60 -25.36
CA ASP A 347 -33.57 -4.77 -26.22
C ASP A 347 -32.59 -5.77 -25.59
N LEU A 348 -31.54 -5.27 -24.93
CA LEU A 348 -30.59 -6.10 -24.18
C LEU A 348 -31.31 -6.81 -23.02
N LEU A 349 -32.12 -6.08 -22.26
CA LEU A 349 -32.88 -6.63 -21.13
C LEU A 349 -33.97 -7.61 -21.56
N ALA A 350 -34.57 -7.41 -22.73
CA ALA A 350 -35.55 -8.33 -23.31
C ALA A 350 -34.91 -9.65 -23.79
N SER A 351 -33.59 -9.70 -23.97
CA SER A 351 -32.90 -10.88 -24.48
C SER A 351 -32.98 -12.05 -23.48
N PRO A 352 -33.41 -13.25 -23.92
CA PRO A 352 -33.36 -14.47 -23.10
C PRO A 352 -31.93 -14.96 -22.88
N ASP A 353 -30.97 -14.41 -23.63
CA ASP A 353 -29.56 -14.77 -23.57
C ASP A 353 -28.78 -14.04 -22.47
N VAL A 354 -29.40 -13.09 -21.78
CA VAL A 354 -28.78 -12.32 -20.70
C VAL A 354 -29.37 -12.75 -19.36
N ASP A 355 -28.54 -13.14 -18.40
CA ASP A 355 -28.95 -13.50 -17.04
C ASP A 355 -28.77 -12.32 -16.06
N ALA A 356 -27.71 -11.55 -16.26
CA ALA A 356 -27.29 -10.48 -15.36
C ALA A 356 -26.69 -9.31 -16.14
N VAL A 357 -26.79 -8.10 -15.59
CA VAL A 357 -26.26 -6.88 -16.21
C VAL A 357 -25.37 -6.09 -15.26
N ILE A 358 -24.26 -5.60 -15.77
CA ILE A 358 -23.50 -4.49 -15.18
C ILE A 358 -24.00 -3.19 -15.83
N ILE A 359 -24.34 -2.21 -15.01
CA ILE A 359 -24.76 -0.87 -15.44
C ILE A 359 -23.67 0.12 -14.98
N ALA A 360 -22.94 0.68 -15.95
CA ALA A 360 -21.86 1.65 -15.74
C ALA A 360 -22.05 2.87 -16.66
N THR A 361 -23.26 3.40 -16.66
CA THR A 361 -23.66 4.60 -17.42
C THR A 361 -23.42 5.86 -16.59
N PRO A 362 -23.74 7.06 -17.11
CA PRO A 362 -23.85 8.24 -16.24
C PRO A 362 -25.02 8.14 -15.25
N ASP A 363 -24.92 8.86 -14.12
CA ASP A 363 -25.87 8.72 -12.99
C ASP A 363 -27.35 8.88 -13.39
N HIS A 364 -27.66 9.78 -14.33
CA HIS A 364 -29.03 10.02 -14.79
C HIS A 364 -29.71 8.82 -15.47
N TRP A 365 -28.95 7.79 -15.84
CA TRP A 365 -29.47 6.55 -16.41
C TRP A 365 -29.63 5.42 -15.38
N HIS A 366 -28.97 5.51 -14.23
CA HIS A 366 -28.83 4.40 -13.29
C HIS A 366 -30.16 3.85 -12.80
N SER A 367 -31.00 4.70 -12.19
CA SER A 367 -32.25 4.26 -11.55
C SER A 367 -33.19 3.54 -12.52
N GLN A 368 -33.49 4.16 -13.66
CA GLN A 368 -34.43 3.59 -14.63
C GLN A 368 -33.92 2.30 -15.27
N MET A 369 -32.62 2.20 -15.58
CA MET A 369 -32.04 0.99 -16.15
C MET A 369 -32.05 -0.15 -15.13
N ALA A 370 -31.73 0.13 -13.87
CA ALA A 370 -31.75 -0.86 -12.81
C ALA A 370 -33.18 -1.33 -12.46
N ILE A 371 -34.16 -0.41 -12.44
CA ILE A 371 -35.59 -0.75 -12.30
C ILE A 371 -36.05 -1.63 -13.46
N ALA A 372 -35.73 -1.25 -14.70
CA ALA A 372 -36.10 -2.02 -15.89
C ALA A 372 -35.44 -3.42 -15.89
N ALA A 373 -34.18 -3.51 -15.46
CA ALA A 373 -33.46 -4.78 -15.36
C ALA A 373 -34.10 -5.70 -14.30
N ALA A 374 -34.44 -5.14 -13.13
CA ALA A 374 -35.13 -5.88 -12.08
C ALA A 374 -36.52 -6.37 -12.55
N ALA A 375 -37.27 -5.52 -13.26
CA ALA A 375 -38.57 -5.89 -13.85
C ALA A 375 -38.45 -6.99 -14.91
N ALA A 376 -37.34 -7.02 -15.66
CA ALA A 376 -37.01 -8.07 -16.63
C ALA A 376 -36.41 -9.34 -15.96
N GLY A 377 -36.33 -9.40 -14.63
CA GLY A 377 -35.79 -10.53 -13.88
C GLY A 377 -34.29 -10.71 -14.05
N LYS A 378 -33.54 -9.67 -14.44
CA LYS A 378 -32.08 -9.71 -14.60
C LYS A 378 -31.41 -9.31 -13.30
N HIS A 379 -30.38 -10.03 -12.88
CA HIS A 379 -29.54 -9.61 -11.74
C HIS A 379 -28.81 -8.31 -12.10
N VAL A 380 -28.60 -7.42 -11.12
CA VAL A 380 -28.10 -6.06 -11.36
C VAL A 380 -26.84 -5.79 -10.54
N TYR A 381 -25.75 -5.47 -11.22
CA TYR A 381 -24.62 -4.77 -10.63
C TYR A 381 -24.67 -3.32 -11.14
N LEU A 382 -24.84 -2.36 -10.24
CA LEU A 382 -25.00 -0.95 -10.59
C LEU A 382 -23.80 -0.18 -10.07
N GLU A 383 -23.10 0.58 -10.92
CA GLU A 383 -22.05 1.46 -10.44
C GLU A 383 -22.60 2.59 -9.55
N LYS A 384 -21.76 3.07 -8.64
CA LYS A 384 -22.05 4.29 -7.88
C LYS A 384 -21.84 5.51 -8.80
N CYS A 385 -22.58 6.61 -8.66
CA CYS A 385 -23.61 6.94 -7.67
C CYS A 385 -24.93 6.22 -7.96
N MET A 386 -25.65 5.72 -6.96
CA MET A 386 -26.85 4.89 -7.24
C MET A 386 -27.95 5.64 -8.03
N THR A 387 -28.19 6.91 -7.72
CA THR A 387 -29.28 7.74 -8.27
C THR A 387 -28.92 9.22 -8.25
N ARG A 388 -29.73 10.09 -8.88
CA ARG A 388 -29.58 11.56 -8.81
C ARG A 388 -30.58 12.23 -7.88
N THR A 389 -31.70 11.58 -7.58
CA THR A 389 -32.75 12.16 -6.73
C THR A 389 -33.21 11.17 -5.66
N VAL A 390 -33.84 11.72 -4.62
CA VAL A 390 -34.46 10.93 -3.54
C VAL A 390 -35.58 10.05 -4.09
N ASP A 391 -36.40 10.57 -5.01
CA ASP A 391 -37.51 9.82 -5.61
C ASP A 391 -37.00 8.63 -6.43
N GLU A 392 -35.93 8.82 -7.20
CA GLU A 392 -35.24 7.74 -7.92
C GLU A 392 -34.72 6.67 -6.95
N ALA A 393 -34.17 7.06 -5.79
CA ALA A 393 -33.65 6.12 -4.79
C ALA A 393 -34.77 5.31 -4.14
N ILE A 394 -35.89 5.95 -3.82
CA ILE A 394 -37.08 5.30 -3.26
C ILE A 394 -37.69 4.33 -4.28
N ALA A 395 -37.83 4.77 -5.55
CA ALA A 395 -38.36 3.95 -6.62
C ALA A 395 -37.50 2.70 -6.87
N LEU A 396 -36.18 2.88 -6.98
CA LEU A 396 -35.25 1.76 -7.19
C LEU A 396 -35.27 0.77 -6.03
N ARG A 397 -35.22 1.25 -4.78
CA ARG A 397 -35.33 0.36 -3.62
C ARG A 397 -36.64 -0.41 -3.59
N SER A 398 -37.75 0.26 -3.92
CA SER A 398 -39.07 -0.37 -3.97
C SER A 398 -39.16 -1.44 -5.05
N ALA A 399 -38.63 -1.15 -6.25
CA ALA A 399 -38.60 -2.11 -7.37
C ALA A 399 -37.79 -3.36 -7.04
N LEU A 400 -36.60 -3.19 -6.45
CA LEU A 400 -35.74 -4.32 -6.09
C LEU A 400 -36.32 -5.15 -4.92
N ARG A 401 -36.93 -4.52 -3.93
CA ARG A 401 -37.64 -5.23 -2.86
C ARG A 401 -38.86 -6.00 -3.39
N ALA A 402 -39.50 -5.53 -4.45
CA ALA A 402 -40.58 -6.23 -5.12
C ALA A 402 -40.09 -7.36 -6.05
N ALA A 403 -38.78 -7.47 -6.28
CA ALA A 403 -38.14 -8.48 -7.13
C ALA A 403 -37.14 -9.34 -6.33
N PRO A 404 -37.57 -10.13 -5.33
CA PRO A 404 -36.66 -10.88 -4.45
C PRO A 404 -35.82 -11.96 -5.15
N GLY A 405 -36.15 -12.32 -6.39
CA GLY A 405 -35.32 -13.20 -7.23
C GLY A 405 -34.16 -12.48 -7.93
N VAL A 406 -34.10 -11.15 -7.86
CA VAL A 406 -33.05 -10.32 -8.46
C VAL A 406 -32.00 -10.01 -7.41
N VAL A 407 -30.75 -10.32 -7.73
CA VAL A 407 -29.60 -10.03 -6.85
C VAL A 407 -29.03 -8.69 -7.29
N PHE A 408 -28.99 -7.75 -6.36
CA PHE A 408 -28.49 -6.39 -6.57
C PHE A 408 -27.16 -6.18 -5.84
N GLN A 409 -26.22 -5.48 -6.46
CA GLN A 409 -25.03 -4.94 -5.79
C GLN A 409 -24.72 -3.54 -6.34
N LEU A 410 -24.52 -2.58 -5.44
CA LEU A 410 -24.01 -1.25 -5.78
C LEU A 410 -22.47 -1.26 -5.79
N GLY A 411 -21.84 -0.59 -6.76
CA GLY A 411 -20.40 -0.62 -7.07
C GLY A 411 -19.47 0.06 -6.05
N HIS A 412 -19.46 -0.38 -4.79
CA HIS A 412 -18.46 0.01 -3.79
C HIS A 412 -17.43 -1.08 -3.55
N GLN A 413 -16.47 -1.17 -4.47
CA GLN A 413 -15.46 -2.22 -4.49
C GLN A 413 -14.56 -2.19 -3.24
N ASN A 414 -14.40 -1.03 -2.61
CA ASN A 414 -13.63 -0.87 -1.35
C ASN A 414 -14.16 -1.71 -0.19
N ARG A 415 -15.43 -2.16 -0.23
CA ARG A 415 -15.96 -3.12 0.76
C ARG A 415 -15.19 -4.44 0.82
N GLN A 416 -14.43 -4.75 -0.23
CA GLN A 416 -13.57 -5.93 -0.28
C GLN A 416 -12.15 -5.68 0.24
N ALA A 417 -11.81 -4.44 0.65
CA ALA A 417 -10.48 -4.10 1.14
C ALA A 417 -10.27 -4.58 2.60
N GLU A 418 -9.18 -5.32 2.85
CA GLU A 418 -8.83 -5.80 4.19
C GLU A 418 -8.66 -4.67 5.21
N SER A 419 -8.23 -3.48 4.80
CA SER A 419 -8.06 -2.34 5.70
C SER A 419 -9.37 -1.90 6.35
N HIS A 420 -10.47 -1.88 5.61
CA HIS A 420 -11.79 -1.51 6.15
C HIS A 420 -12.31 -2.59 7.11
N MET A 421 -12.08 -3.87 6.77
CA MET A 421 -12.43 -5.00 7.65
C MET A 421 -11.65 -4.92 8.97
N LYS A 422 -10.35 -4.64 8.90
CA LYS A 422 -9.52 -4.47 10.10
C LYS A 422 -9.92 -3.24 10.91
N ALA A 423 -10.24 -2.13 10.25
CA ALA A 423 -10.73 -0.92 10.92
C ALA A 423 -12.05 -1.17 11.67
N LYS A 424 -12.94 -1.98 11.08
CA LYS A 424 -14.17 -2.43 11.76
C LYS A 424 -13.86 -3.25 13.01
N GLU A 425 -12.93 -4.20 12.96
CA GLU A 425 -12.51 -4.95 14.16
C GLU A 425 -11.99 -4.02 15.27
N VAL A 426 -11.25 -2.97 14.92
CA VAL A 426 -10.72 -1.98 15.88
C VAL A 426 -11.87 -1.24 16.58
N VAL A 427 -12.88 -0.81 15.82
CA VAL A 427 -14.08 -0.17 16.37
C VAL A 427 -14.87 -1.14 17.24
N ASP A 428 -15.13 -2.36 16.76
CA ASP A 428 -15.92 -3.37 17.46
C ASP A 428 -15.23 -3.82 18.77
N ALA A 429 -13.90 -3.79 18.84
CA ALA A 429 -13.11 -4.05 20.04
C ALA A 429 -13.15 -2.88 21.06
N GLY A 430 -13.73 -1.74 20.70
CA GLY A 430 -13.82 -0.55 21.57
C GLY A 430 -12.47 0.09 21.87
N ILE A 431 -11.49 -0.06 20.96
CA ILE A 431 -10.12 0.46 21.13
C ILE A 431 -10.12 1.99 21.13
N LEU A 432 -10.95 2.62 20.30
CA LEU A 432 -11.00 4.08 20.16
C LEU A 432 -11.76 4.76 21.30
N GLY A 433 -12.52 4.01 22.10
CA GLY A 433 -13.57 4.59 22.95
C GLY A 433 -14.70 5.22 22.10
N PRO A 434 -15.54 6.07 22.69
CA PRO A 434 -16.58 6.80 21.95
C PRO A 434 -15.98 7.66 20.83
N VAL A 435 -16.36 7.39 19.58
CA VAL A 435 -16.00 8.20 18.41
C VAL A 435 -16.99 9.36 18.30
N THR A 436 -16.48 10.59 18.28
CA THR A 436 -17.32 11.81 18.23
C THR A 436 -17.16 12.60 16.94
N LEU A 437 -16.04 12.41 16.23
CA LEU A 437 -15.77 13.03 14.94
C LEU A 437 -15.12 12.03 14.00
N VAL A 438 -15.61 12.01 12.76
CA VAL A 438 -14.93 11.35 11.64
C VAL A 438 -14.64 12.39 10.58
N GLU A 439 -13.41 12.44 10.12
CA GLU A 439 -13.00 13.29 9.02
C GLU A 439 -12.58 12.42 7.82
N THR A 440 -13.13 12.72 6.65
CA THR A 440 -12.69 12.10 5.39
C THR A 440 -12.54 13.15 4.29
N THR A 441 -11.73 12.85 3.28
CA THR A 441 -11.33 13.83 2.29
C THR A 441 -11.13 13.24 0.90
N THR A 442 -11.34 14.06 -0.13
CA THR A 442 -10.86 13.73 -1.48
C THR A 442 -10.06 14.88 -2.07
N ASN A 443 -8.76 14.66 -2.21
CA ASN A 443 -7.84 15.65 -2.75
C ASN A 443 -7.22 15.12 -4.04
N ARG A 444 -7.36 15.86 -5.13
CA ARG A 444 -6.81 15.57 -6.47
C ARG A 444 -6.17 16.84 -7.02
N ASN A 445 -5.17 16.72 -7.88
CA ASN A 445 -4.48 17.87 -8.47
C ASN A 445 -4.02 17.56 -9.89
N ASP A 446 -4.95 17.04 -10.67
CA ASP A 446 -4.72 16.66 -12.05
C ASP A 446 -6.04 16.78 -12.83
N PRO A 447 -5.99 17.17 -14.12
CA PRO A 447 -7.21 17.34 -14.93
C PRO A 447 -8.07 16.08 -14.98
N TRP A 448 -7.43 14.91 -15.05
CA TRP A 448 -8.12 13.61 -15.02
C TRP A 448 -8.92 13.49 -13.71
N GLY A 449 -8.27 13.66 -12.57
CA GLY A 449 -8.90 13.69 -11.27
C GLY A 449 -10.08 14.68 -11.13
N ALA A 450 -10.10 15.73 -11.94
CA ALA A 450 -11.15 16.76 -11.99
C ALA A 450 -12.19 16.58 -13.11
N TRP A 451 -12.24 15.39 -13.71
CA TRP A 451 -13.10 14.99 -14.82
C TRP A 451 -12.89 15.75 -16.13
N VAL A 452 -11.72 16.34 -16.30
CA VAL A 452 -11.28 17.03 -17.52
C VAL A 452 -10.42 16.08 -18.34
N TRP A 453 -11.08 15.11 -18.99
CA TRP A 453 -10.44 14.12 -19.86
C TRP A 453 -10.29 14.62 -21.29
N ASP A 454 -9.43 13.96 -22.06
CA ASP A 454 -9.39 14.11 -23.50
C ASP A 454 -10.69 13.62 -24.16
N ILE A 455 -11.09 14.30 -25.22
CA ILE A 455 -12.27 13.94 -26.03
C ILE A 455 -11.79 12.95 -27.10
N HIS A 456 -12.50 11.83 -27.23
CA HIS A 456 -12.15 10.80 -28.21
C HIS A 456 -12.25 11.37 -29.64
N GLN A 457 -11.24 11.11 -30.48
CA GLN A 457 -11.15 11.68 -31.83
C GLN A 457 -12.32 11.29 -32.74
N GLU A 458 -12.86 10.09 -32.54
CA GLU A 458 -14.05 9.60 -33.25
C GLU A 458 -15.39 10.05 -32.64
N GLY A 459 -15.39 10.89 -31.61
CA GLY A 459 -16.61 11.43 -31.01
C GLY A 459 -17.28 12.44 -31.95
N ASN A 460 -18.46 12.11 -32.48
CA ASN A 460 -19.27 12.96 -33.35
C ASN A 460 -20.75 12.51 -33.34
N PRO A 461 -21.68 13.28 -33.95
CA PRO A 461 -23.10 12.92 -33.97
C PRO A 461 -23.43 11.61 -34.71
N GLN A 462 -22.52 11.08 -35.55
CA GLN A 462 -22.73 9.82 -36.26
C GLN A 462 -22.34 8.61 -35.41
N THR A 463 -21.38 8.79 -34.50
CA THR A 463 -20.89 7.71 -33.63
C THR A 463 -21.56 7.71 -32.25
N ILE A 464 -22.08 8.86 -31.80
CA ILE A 464 -22.73 9.07 -30.50
C ILE A 464 -24.23 9.33 -30.69
N ASP A 465 -25.06 8.46 -30.13
CA ASP A 465 -26.50 8.68 -29.99
C ASP A 465 -26.77 9.68 -28.85
N TRP A 466 -26.67 10.96 -29.18
CA TRP A 466 -26.80 12.07 -28.25
C TRP A 466 -28.24 12.29 -27.76
N GLU A 467 -29.22 12.03 -28.60
CA GLU A 467 -30.63 12.15 -28.23
C GLU A 467 -30.97 11.14 -27.14
N HIS A 468 -30.53 9.89 -27.30
CA HIS A 468 -30.70 8.89 -26.27
C HIS A 468 -29.84 9.22 -25.05
N PHE A 469 -28.56 9.60 -25.20
CA PHE A 469 -27.72 9.95 -24.05
C PHE A 469 -28.41 10.93 -23.10
N GLN A 470 -29.02 12.00 -23.61
CA GLN A 470 -29.68 13.03 -22.78
C GLN A 470 -31.16 12.77 -22.48
N GLU A 471 -31.74 11.65 -22.90
CA GLU A 471 -33.18 11.38 -22.74
C GLU A 471 -33.69 11.66 -21.31
N PRO A 472 -33.00 11.22 -20.24
CA PRO A 472 -33.42 11.44 -18.85
C PRO A 472 -32.99 12.78 -18.26
N ALA A 473 -32.13 13.52 -18.97
CA ALA A 473 -31.62 14.79 -18.49
C ALA A 473 -32.78 15.81 -18.42
N PRO A 474 -32.92 16.55 -17.32
CA PRO A 474 -34.00 17.52 -17.16
C PRO A 474 -33.87 18.68 -18.16
N HIS A 475 -32.64 19.04 -18.50
CA HIS A 475 -32.32 20.05 -19.49
C HIS A 475 -31.57 19.42 -20.67
N LYS A 476 -32.19 19.45 -21.86
CA LYS A 476 -31.59 18.93 -23.10
C LYS A 476 -30.87 20.05 -23.83
N VAL A 477 -29.62 19.82 -24.23
CA VAL A 477 -28.81 20.80 -24.99
C VAL A 477 -28.41 20.27 -26.38
N PRO A 478 -28.00 21.13 -27.34
CA PRO A 478 -27.43 20.70 -28.61
C PRO A 478 -26.23 19.76 -28.43
N PHE A 479 -25.90 18.98 -29.47
CA PHE A 479 -24.76 18.05 -29.45
C PHE A 479 -23.49 18.70 -28.88
N ASN A 480 -22.97 18.11 -27.81
CA ASN A 480 -21.81 18.65 -27.11
C ASN A 480 -20.90 17.52 -26.60
N LEU A 481 -19.68 17.48 -27.14
CA LEU A 481 -18.69 16.46 -26.80
C LEU A 481 -18.18 16.58 -25.37
N GLU A 482 -18.01 17.80 -24.86
CA GLU A 482 -17.58 18.00 -23.47
C GLU A 482 -18.61 17.42 -22.51
N ARG A 483 -19.90 17.71 -22.73
CA ARG A 483 -21.01 17.17 -21.93
C ARG A 483 -21.13 15.64 -22.01
N PHE A 484 -20.85 15.04 -23.16
CA PHE A 484 -20.82 13.59 -23.30
C PHE A 484 -19.65 12.94 -22.52
N PHE A 485 -18.42 13.42 -22.74
CA PHE A 485 -17.22 12.78 -22.17
C PHE A 485 -16.96 13.17 -20.72
N ARG A 486 -17.30 14.38 -20.32
CA ARG A 486 -17.01 14.96 -18.99
C ARG A 486 -18.26 15.12 -18.13
N TRP A 487 -19.32 14.34 -18.41
CA TRP A 487 -20.68 14.52 -17.88
C TRP A 487 -20.79 14.81 -16.38
N ARG A 488 -19.83 14.34 -15.57
CA ARG A 488 -19.69 14.62 -14.12
C ARG A 488 -19.56 16.10 -13.76
N CYS A 489 -19.17 16.95 -14.71
CA CYS A 489 -19.08 18.39 -14.56
C CYS A 489 -20.45 19.11 -14.60
N TRP A 490 -21.55 18.40 -14.89
CA TRP A 490 -22.88 18.99 -15.00
C TRP A 490 -23.94 18.24 -14.20
N TYR A 491 -24.72 18.99 -13.40
CA TYR A 491 -25.83 18.46 -12.60
C TYR A 491 -26.97 17.86 -13.43
N ASP A 492 -27.04 18.18 -14.73
CA ASP A 492 -27.97 17.53 -15.67
C ASP A 492 -27.77 16.02 -15.70
N TYR A 493 -26.53 15.56 -15.59
CA TYR A 493 -26.16 14.16 -15.81
C TYR A 493 -25.68 13.43 -14.54
N GLY A 494 -25.21 14.17 -13.54
CA GLY A 494 -24.62 13.63 -12.31
C GLY A 494 -24.92 14.45 -11.07
N THR A 495 -24.30 14.06 -9.95
CA THR A 495 -24.44 14.77 -8.64
C THR A 495 -23.15 15.43 -8.16
N GLY A 496 -22.13 15.47 -9.03
CA GLY A 496 -20.84 16.09 -8.77
C GLY A 496 -20.03 15.38 -7.69
N LEU A 497 -19.25 16.15 -6.91
CA LEU A 497 -18.39 15.60 -5.85
C LEU A 497 -19.16 14.76 -4.82
N SER A 498 -20.43 15.07 -4.59
CA SER A 498 -21.28 14.40 -3.61
C SER A 498 -21.52 12.92 -3.94
N GLY A 499 -22.07 12.61 -5.12
CA GLY A 499 -22.27 11.23 -5.49
C GLY A 499 -21.02 10.56 -6.06
N ASP A 500 -20.09 11.29 -6.69
CA ASP A 500 -18.94 10.62 -7.31
C ASP A 500 -17.88 10.23 -6.27
N LEU A 501 -17.52 11.14 -5.36
CA LEU A 501 -16.37 10.96 -4.45
C LEU A 501 -16.78 10.83 -2.99
N LEU A 502 -17.71 11.66 -2.51
CA LEU A 502 -18.24 11.52 -1.15
C LEU A 502 -18.96 10.17 -0.97
N SER A 503 -19.64 9.62 -1.98
CA SER A 503 -20.25 8.28 -1.87
C SER A 503 -19.25 7.20 -1.43
N HIS A 504 -18.05 7.18 -2.03
CA HIS A 504 -16.99 6.23 -1.67
C HIS A 504 -16.49 6.45 -0.25
N GLU A 505 -16.26 7.71 0.13
CA GLU A 505 -15.75 8.04 1.46
C GLU A 505 -16.80 7.77 2.55
N TYR A 506 -18.07 8.09 2.26
CA TYR A 506 -19.20 7.78 3.12
C TYR A 506 -19.36 6.27 3.27
N ASP A 507 -19.33 5.49 2.17
CA ASP A 507 -19.43 4.04 2.25
C ASP A 507 -18.28 3.42 3.06
N GLY A 508 -17.06 3.95 2.89
CA GLY A 508 -15.89 3.58 3.71
C GLY A 508 -16.11 3.80 5.21
N VAL A 509 -16.74 4.90 5.60
CA VAL A 509 -17.10 5.16 7.00
C VAL A 509 -18.30 4.32 7.44
N ASN A 510 -19.33 4.21 6.60
CA ASN A 510 -20.59 3.53 6.92
C ASN A 510 -20.41 2.02 7.07
N GLN A 511 -19.53 1.38 6.30
CA GLN A 511 -19.21 -0.04 6.48
C GLN A 511 -18.44 -0.32 7.78
N ILE A 512 -17.71 0.66 8.31
CA ILE A 512 -16.97 0.53 9.57
C ILE A 512 -17.89 0.78 10.77
N LEU A 513 -18.66 1.88 10.76
CA LEU A 513 -19.46 2.33 11.91
C LEU A 513 -20.96 1.97 11.84
N GLY A 514 -21.47 1.59 10.66
CA GLY A 514 -22.91 1.39 10.44
C GLY A 514 -23.73 2.63 10.77
N LEU A 515 -23.34 3.80 10.23
CA LEU A 515 -23.95 5.10 10.54
C LEU A 515 -25.40 5.21 10.08
N GLY A 516 -25.71 4.74 8.86
CA GLY A 516 -26.99 4.97 8.21
C GLY A 516 -27.16 6.43 7.74
N ILE A 517 -28.41 6.89 7.61
CA ILE A 517 -28.72 8.21 7.06
C ILE A 517 -28.52 9.31 8.14
N PRO A 518 -27.82 10.42 7.83
CA PRO A 518 -27.64 11.51 8.79
C PRO A 518 -28.94 12.22 9.12
N LYS A 519 -29.01 12.82 10.31
CA LYS A 519 -30.17 13.62 10.72
C LYS A 519 -30.24 14.93 9.95
N SER A 520 -29.09 15.55 9.69
CA SER A 520 -28.99 16.79 8.92
C SER A 520 -27.65 16.95 8.21
N ALA A 521 -27.64 17.75 7.15
CA ALA A 521 -26.44 18.10 6.40
C ALA A 521 -26.30 19.62 6.21
N VAL A 522 -25.06 20.11 6.23
CA VAL A 522 -24.69 21.48 5.84
C VAL A 522 -23.49 21.41 4.91
N ALA A 523 -23.59 21.99 3.72
CA ALA A 523 -22.53 21.94 2.72
C ALA A 523 -22.16 23.34 2.20
N SER A 524 -20.91 23.48 1.75
CA SER A 524 -20.39 24.70 1.13
C SER A 524 -19.27 24.36 0.14
N GLY A 525 -18.92 25.30 -0.73
CA GLY A 525 -17.94 25.07 -1.78
C GLY A 525 -18.15 25.99 -2.98
N GLY A 526 -17.47 25.70 -4.08
CA GLY A 526 -17.60 26.45 -5.31
C GLY A 526 -16.70 25.94 -6.42
N ILE A 527 -16.75 26.64 -7.55
CA ILE A 527 -15.83 26.47 -8.67
C ILE A 527 -14.75 27.53 -8.50
N TYR A 528 -13.58 27.15 -8.00
CA TYR A 528 -12.49 28.07 -7.70
C TYR A 528 -11.32 27.98 -8.69
N PHE A 529 -11.05 26.81 -9.26
CA PHE A 529 -9.91 26.55 -10.14
C PHE A 529 -10.32 26.22 -11.58
N PHE A 530 -11.17 25.21 -11.80
CA PHE A 530 -11.57 24.77 -13.14
C PHE A 530 -12.67 25.64 -13.73
N LYS A 531 -12.28 26.72 -14.42
CA LYS A 531 -13.19 27.69 -15.06
C LYS A 531 -13.64 27.24 -16.47
N ASP A 532 -14.03 25.99 -16.61
CA ASP A 532 -14.40 25.35 -17.88
C ASP A 532 -15.92 25.37 -18.19
N GLY A 533 -16.68 26.17 -17.44
CA GLY A 533 -18.13 26.29 -17.62
C GLY A 533 -18.96 25.16 -16.99
N ARG A 534 -18.34 24.30 -16.17
CA ARG A 534 -19.05 23.36 -15.29
C ARG A 534 -20.02 24.10 -14.36
N ASP A 535 -21.06 23.40 -13.91
CA ASP A 535 -21.97 23.89 -12.86
C ASP A 535 -21.79 23.13 -11.53
N VAL A 536 -20.98 22.08 -11.54
CA VAL A 536 -20.55 21.31 -10.36
C VAL A 536 -19.31 21.93 -9.71
N PRO A 537 -19.25 22.06 -8.37
CA PRO A 537 -18.09 22.62 -7.67
C PRO A 537 -16.82 21.75 -7.80
N ASP A 538 -15.65 22.40 -7.83
CA ASP A 538 -14.34 21.73 -7.75
C ASP A 538 -13.74 21.75 -6.33
N VAL A 539 -14.36 22.50 -5.43
CA VAL A 539 -14.15 22.46 -3.98
C VAL A 539 -15.50 22.28 -3.31
N PHE A 540 -15.63 21.27 -2.47
CA PHE A 540 -16.87 20.90 -1.80
C PHE A 540 -16.58 20.36 -0.40
N GLN A 541 -17.32 20.82 0.60
CA GLN A 541 -17.30 20.26 1.94
C GLN A 541 -18.71 20.12 2.51
N VAL A 542 -18.90 19.12 3.36
CA VAL A 542 -20.17 18.86 4.06
C VAL A 542 -19.92 18.36 5.48
N ALA A 543 -20.73 18.84 6.42
CA ALA A 543 -20.88 18.27 7.76
C ALA A 543 -22.21 17.51 7.82
N LEU A 544 -22.14 16.23 8.24
CA LEU A 544 -23.25 15.31 8.37
C LEU A 544 -23.42 14.95 9.85
N GLU A 545 -24.59 15.28 10.43
CA GLU A 545 -24.83 15.18 11.87
C GLU A 545 -25.60 13.89 12.23
N TYR A 546 -25.09 13.17 13.23
CA TYR A 546 -25.70 11.97 13.81
C TYR A 546 -25.88 12.15 15.33
N PRO A 547 -26.80 13.03 15.78
CA PRO A 547 -27.00 13.28 17.21
C PRO A 547 -27.45 12.04 17.98
N GLU A 548 -28.12 11.07 17.32
CA GLU A 548 -28.50 9.79 17.93
C GLU A 548 -27.31 8.83 18.12
N ARG A 549 -26.14 9.18 17.59
CA ARG A 549 -24.87 8.44 17.70
C ARG A 549 -23.76 9.28 18.35
N ASP A 550 -24.08 10.48 18.86
CA ASP A 550 -23.13 11.44 19.43
C ASP A 550 -21.92 11.76 18.53
N LEU A 551 -22.14 11.82 17.21
CA LEU A 551 -21.08 11.91 16.21
C LEU A 551 -21.39 12.86 15.05
N THR A 552 -20.35 13.53 14.56
CA THR A 552 -20.36 14.28 13.30
C THR A 552 -19.40 13.62 12.29
N LEU A 553 -19.82 13.51 11.02
CA LEU A 553 -18.97 13.14 9.89
C LEU A 553 -18.71 14.38 9.03
N VAL A 554 -17.46 14.73 8.83
CA VAL A 554 -17.03 15.85 7.97
C VAL A 554 -16.33 15.31 6.74
N TYR A 555 -16.78 15.75 5.57
CA TYR A 555 -16.11 15.54 4.30
C TYR A 555 -15.61 16.85 3.72
N SER A 556 -14.40 16.86 3.14
CA SER A 556 -13.95 17.97 2.31
C SER A 556 -13.12 17.51 1.11
N ALA A 557 -13.32 18.19 -0.01
CA ALA A 557 -12.67 17.86 -1.26
C ALA A 557 -12.16 19.09 -2.01
N THR A 558 -11.05 18.88 -2.71
CA THR A 558 -10.50 19.82 -3.68
C THR A 558 -9.94 19.05 -4.87
N LEU A 559 -10.26 19.52 -6.08
CA LEU A 559 -9.75 18.96 -7.33
C LEU A 559 -8.48 19.68 -7.83
N ALA A 560 -7.94 20.63 -7.05
CA ALA A 560 -6.77 21.45 -7.41
C ALA A 560 -5.63 21.39 -6.36
N ASN A 561 -5.63 20.38 -5.48
CA ASN A 561 -4.53 20.13 -4.54
C ASN A 561 -4.41 18.65 -4.17
N GLY A 562 -3.20 18.11 -4.20
CA GLY A 562 -2.92 16.68 -4.02
C GLY A 562 -2.53 16.28 -2.60
N ARG A 563 -2.60 17.20 -1.62
CA ARG A 563 -2.21 16.92 -0.23
C ARG A 563 -3.03 15.75 0.34
N ASN A 564 -2.38 14.68 0.77
CA ASN A 564 -3.06 13.60 1.46
C ASN A 564 -3.49 14.03 2.89
N ARG A 565 -4.74 13.75 3.27
CA ARG A 565 -5.28 13.97 4.62
C ARG A 565 -5.88 12.71 5.25
N GLY A 566 -6.11 11.65 4.46
CA GLY A 566 -6.65 10.36 4.91
C GLY A 566 -8.11 10.41 5.37
N MET A 567 -8.57 9.27 5.92
CA MET A 567 -9.83 9.07 6.64
C MET A 567 -9.50 8.82 8.11
N VAL A 568 -10.00 9.65 9.03
CA VAL A 568 -9.62 9.65 10.44
C VAL A 568 -10.86 9.52 11.32
N PHE A 569 -10.83 8.54 12.22
CA PHE A 569 -11.83 8.31 13.27
C PHE A 569 -11.26 8.80 14.59
N MET A 570 -11.90 9.80 15.20
CA MET A 570 -11.42 10.45 16.42
C MET A 570 -12.25 9.97 17.62
N GLY A 571 -11.70 8.98 18.32
CA GLY A 571 -12.26 8.46 19.56
C GLY A 571 -11.65 9.10 20.80
N HIS A 572 -12.37 9.02 21.92
CA HIS A 572 -11.92 9.54 23.21
C HIS A 572 -10.58 8.95 23.69
N ASP A 573 -10.33 7.67 23.41
CA ASP A 573 -9.17 6.93 23.93
C ASP A 573 -8.08 6.72 22.89
N ALA A 574 -8.44 6.74 21.60
CA ALA A 574 -7.50 6.62 20.50
C ALA A 574 -8.08 7.18 19.20
N SER A 575 -7.19 7.55 18.28
CA SER A 575 -7.54 7.91 16.91
C SER A 575 -7.09 6.83 15.94
N MET A 576 -7.89 6.58 14.90
CA MET A 576 -7.58 5.62 13.85
C MET A 576 -7.58 6.29 12.48
N GLN A 577 -6.50 6.13 11.72
CA GLN A 577 -6.43 6.53 10.32
C GLN A 577 -6.56 5.30 9.42
N VAL A 578 -7.43 5.38 8.42
CA VAL A 578 -7.70 4.31 7.45
C VAL A 578 -7.29 4.76 6.05
N GLY A 579 -6.60 3.85 5.34
CA GLY A 579 -6.23 4.01 3.94
C GLY A 579 -5.98 2.63 3.31
N THR A 580 -4.82 2.45 2.70
CA THR A 580 -4.32 1.10 2.34
C THR A 580 -4.10 0.25 3.58
N GLY A 581 -3.66 0.83 4.68
CA GLY A 581 -3.52 0.20 5.99
C GLY A 581 -4.45 0.81 7.03
N VAL A 582 -4.21 0.42 8.29
CA VAL A 582 -4.86 1.01 9.47
C VAL A 582 -3.79 1.40 10.46
N THR A 583 -3.79 2.64 10.94
CA THR A 583 -2.88 3.08 12.01
C THR A 583 -3.72 3.58 13.17
N VAL A 584 -3.43 3.09 14.38
CA VAL A 584 -4.12 3.49 15.61
C VAL A 584 -3.13 4.15 16.57
N MET A 585 -3.45 5.35 17.02
CA MET A 585 -2.65 6.15 17.96
C MET A 585 -3.44 6.34 19.25
N ALA A 586 -2.83 6.07 20.41
CA ALA A 586 -3.46 6.34 21.70
C ALA A 586 -3.59 7.85 21.94
N ASP A 587 -4.71 8.28 22.52
CA ASP A 587 -4.81 9.65 23.02
C ASP A 587 -3.97 9.81 24.29
N PRO A 588 -3.14 10.87 24.42
CA PRO A 588 -2.37 11.13 25.63
C PRO A 588 -3.21 11.28 26.91
N SER A 589 -4.48 11.64 26.77
CA SER A 589 -5.45 11.85 27.84
C SER A 589 -6.49 10.73 27.94
N SER A 590 -6.25 9.59 27.27
CA SER A 590 -7.15 8.43 27.31
C SER A 590 -7.48 8.00 28.74
N THR A 591 -8.78 7.80 29.02
CA THR A 591 -9.24 7.26 30.29
C THR A 591 -9.08 5.76 30.35
N ARG A 592 -9.21 5.06 29.22
CA ARG A 592 -8.97 3.61 29.09
C ARG A 592 -7.51 3.23 29.27
N TYR A 593 -6.59 3.96 28.64
CA TYR A 593 -5.16 3.64 28.61
C TYR A 593 -4.35 4.33 29.70
N LYS A 594 -5.01 5.08 30.59
CA LYS A 594 -4.38 5.89 31.65
C LYS A 594 -3.25 5.20 32.41
N GLU A 595 -3.50 4.02 32.99
CA GLU A 595 -2.49 3.29 33.78
C GLU A 595 -1.28 2.88 32.92
N LYS A 596 -1.51 2.50 31.65
CA LYS A 596 -0.46 2.10 30.71
C LYS A 596 0.34 3.30 30.19
N LEU A 597 -0.30 4.46 30.06
CA LEU A 597 0.35 5.73 29.74
C LEU A 597 1.24 6.19 30.91
N GLU A 598 0.71 6.19 32.13
CA GLU A 598 1.45 6.55 33.36
C GLU A 598 2.67 5.64 33.57
N ARG A 599 2.53 4.34 33.29
CA ARG A 599 3.62 3.36 33.36
C ARG A 599 4.55 3.34 32.14
N LYS A 600 4.32 4.21 31.14
CA LYS A 600 5.07 4.27 29.87
C LYS A 600 5.10 2.95 29.10
N VAL A 601 4.05 2.14 29.26
CA VAL A 601 3.80 0.94 28.43
C VAL A 601 3.23 1.37 27.07
N ILE A 602 2.37 2.39 27.06
CA ILE A 602 1.91 3.06 25.85
C ILE A 602 2.60 4.42 25.76
N GLU A 603 3.01 4.80 24.55
CA GLU A 603 3.64 6.09 24.27
C GLU A 603 2.81 6.74 23.15
N PRO A 604 2.11 7.84 23.42
CA PRO A 604 1.15 8.43 22.47
C PRO A 604 1.75 8.87 21.14
N SER A 605 3.07 9.12 21.09
CA SER A 605 3.78 9.45 19.85
C SER A 605 4.09 8.24 18.97
N LEU A 606 3.78 7.02 19.44
CA LEU A 606 3.95 5.78 18.70
C LEU A 606 2.60 5.11 18.46
N PRO A 607 2.42 4.41 17.33
CA PRO A 607 1.21 3.64 17.09
C PRO A 607 1.00 2.58 18.19
N LEU A 608 -0.24 2.50 18.68
CA LEU A 608 -0.71 1.30 19.38
C LEU A 608 -0.59 0.08 18.46
N PHE A 609 -0.95 0.29 17.20
CA PHE A 609 -0.95 -0.75 16.19
C PHE A 609 -0.96 -0.16 14.78
N THR A 610 -0.20 -0.78 13.87
CA THR A 610 -0.27 -0.54 12.42
C THR A 610 -0.56 -1.83 11.64
N TYR A 611 -1.67 -1.85 10.90
CA TYR A 611 -2.00 -2.91 9.96
C TYR A 611 -1.49 -2.58 8.56
N ARG A 612 -0.83 -3.56 7.94
CA ARG A 612 -0.39 -3.50 6.54
C ARG A 612 -0.91 -4.72 5.78
N PRO A 613 -1.73 -4.54 4.73
CA PRO A 613 -2.09 -5.64 3.85
C PRO A 613 -0.86 -6.29 3.22
N GLY A 614 -0.86 -7.62 3.12
CA GLY A 614 0.23 -8.39 2.51
C GLY A 614 1.45 -8.67 3.39
N TYR A 615 1.56 -8.07 4.58
CA TYR A 615 2.60 -8.38 5.57
C TYR A 615 2.09 -9.37 6.62
N LYS A 616 2.95 -10.31 7.05
CA LYS A 616 2.61 -11.29 8.09
C LYS A 616 2.81 -10.68 9.49
N GLY A 617 1.73 -10.17 10.08
CA GLY A 617 1.62 -9.86 11.51
C GLY A 617 1.11 -8.45 11.83
N LEU A 618 0.65 -8.25 13.06
CA LEU A 618 0.40 -6.91 13.62
C LEU A 618 1.72 -6.30 14.09
N ASP A 619 2.09 -5.13 13.55
CA ASP A 619 3.24 -4.40 14.07
C ASP A 619 2.79 -3.50 15.23
N ALA A 620 3.19 -3.89 16.43
CA ALA A 620 3.08 -3.07 17.61
C ALA A 620 4.51 -2.66 17.97
N VAL A 621 4.80 -1.39 17.70
CA VAL A 621 6.08 -0.66 17.79
C VAL A 621 6.91 -0.67 16.49
N THR A 622 6.78 0.39 15.68
CA THR A 622 7.69 0.63 14.54
C THR A 622 8.24 2.05 14.42
N SER A 623 9.43 2.11 13.80
CA SER A 623 10.28 3.28 13.53
C SER A 623 9.74 4.20 12.43
N ALA A 624 10.18 5.47 12.44
CA ALA A 624 9.74 6.58 11.57
C ALA A 624 9.77 6.38 10.03
N THR A 625 10.21 5.25 9.51
CA THR A 625 10.23 4.94 8.06
C THR A 625 8.86 4.48 7.53
N GLU A 626 7.86 4.36 8.40
CA GLU A 626 6.60 3.63 8.14
C GLU A 626 5.42 4.50 7.64
N GLU A 627 5.55 5.82 7.66
CA GLU A 627 4.49 6.80 7.37
C GLU A 627 4.19 6.97 5.86
N TYR A 628 5.05 6.42 4.99
CA TYR A 628 4.99 6.63 3.54
C TYR A 628 3.92 5.79 2.81
N PHE A 629 3.45 4.68 3.39
CA PHE A 629 2.63 3.69 2.65
C PHE A 629 1.12 3.83 2.78
N VAL A 630 0.60 4.85 3.49
CA VAL A 630 -0.85 5.05 3.70
C VAL A 630 -1.51 5.85 2.55
N SER A 631 -0.88 5.95 1.37
CA SER A 631 -1.47 6.62 0.21
C SER A 631 -2.20 5.66 -0.74
N ARG A 632 -3.54 5.74 -0.69
CA ARG A 632 -4.55 5.31 -1.68
C ARG A 632 -4.13 4.24 -2.70
N GLY A 633 -4.27 2.99 -2.32
CA GLY A 633 -4.40 1.83 -3.20
C GLY A 633 -5.82 1.30 -3.13
N LEU A 634 -6.76 1.96 -3.82
CA LEU A 634 -8.19 1.64 -3.75
C LEU A 634 -8.61 0.46 -4.64
N LEU A 635 -7.71 -0.02 -5.52
CA LEU A 635 -8.03 -1.09 -6.48
C LEU A 635 -7.54 -2.47 -6.05
N TRP A 636 -6.51 -2.54 -5.21
CA TRP A 636 -5.85 -3.79 -4.86
C TRP A 636 -5.88 -3.98 -3.35
N THR A 637 -6.18 -5.21 -2.95
CA THR A 637 -6.12 -5.66 -1.57
C THR A 637 -5.29 -6.94 -1.50
N TYR A 638 -5.17 -7.51 -0.32
CA TYR A 638 -4.51 -8.79 -0.13
C TYR A 638 -5.55 -9.80 0.36
N ARG A 639 -5.35 -11.09 0.10
CA ARG A 639 -6.10 -12.20 0.69
C ARG A 639 -5.17 -13.38 0.80
N GLY A 640 -5.04 -13.96 2.00
CA GLY A 640 -4.12 -15.09 2.21
C GLY A 640 -2.66 -14.79 1.84
N GLY A 641 -2.25 -13.52 1.85
CA GLY A 641 -0.92 -13.07 1.44
C GLY A 641 -0.75 -12.86 -0.08
N GLN A 642 -1.77 -13.07 -0.90
CA GLN A 642 -1.75 -12.77 -2.33
C GLN A 642 -2.42 -11.44 -2.62
N ARG A 643 -1.87 -10.66 -3.56
CA ARG A 643 -2.49 -9.41 -4.04
C ARG A 643 -3.65 -9.74 -4.97
N VAL A 644 -4.83 -9.19 -4.71
CA VAL A 644 -6.05 -9.42 -5.50
C VAL A 644 -6.79 -8.11 -5.70
N SER A 645 -7.43 -7.94 -6.86
CA SER A 645 -8.23 -6.75 -7.15
C SER A 645 -9.51 -6.73 -6.33
N ALA A 646 -9.79 -5.60 -5.67
CA ALA A 646 -11.04 -5.36 -4.95
C ALA A 646 -12.25 -5.41 -5.90
N TYR A 647 -12.10 -4.95 -7.15
CA TYR A 647 -13.11 -5.05 -8.19
C TYR A 647 -13.46 -6.51 -8.49
N HIS A 648 -12.43 -7.35 -8.67
CA HIS A 648 -12.62 -8.76 -8.97
C HIS A 648 -13.35 -9.47 -7.81
N LEU A 649 -12.94 -9.21 -6.57
CA LEU A 649 -13.59 -9.78 -5.38
C LEU A 649 -15.04 -9.33 -5.25
N HIS A 650 -15.34 -8.07 -5.58
CA HIS A 650 -16.68 -7.52 -5.45
C HIS A 650 -17.63 -8.07 -6.54
N ILE A 651 -17.16 -8.21 -7.77
CA ILE A 651 -17.92 -8.91 -8.83
C ILE A 651 -18.09 -10.39 -8.48
N LYS A 652 -17.06 -11.04 -7.93
CA LYS A 652 -17.12 -12.44 -7.46
C LYS A 652 -18.20 -12.62 -6.39
N GLU A 653 -18.29 -11.71 -5.41
CA GLU A 653 -19.33 -11.74 -4.38
C GLU A 653 -20.73 -11.70 -5.00
N TRP A 654 -20.98 -10.76 -5.92
CA TRP A 654 -22.28 -10.64 -6.60
C TRP A 654 -22.64 -11.91 -7.39
N LEU A 655 -21.71 -12.43 -8.19
CA LEU A 655 -21.93 -13.65 -8.97
C LEU A 655 -22.11 -14.90 -8.08
N THR A 656 -21.48 -14.92 -6.91
CA THR A 656 -21.66 -15.99 -5.92
C THR A 656 -23.05 -15.92 -5.31
N ALA A 657 -23.51 -14.74 -4.91
CA ALA A 657 -24.88 -14.53 -4.42
C ALA A 657 -25.94 -14.93 -5.47
N ILE A 658 -25.69 -14.71 -6.76
CA ILE A 658 -26.57 -15.17 -7.85
C ILE A 658 -26.67 -16.71 -7.90
N ARG A 659 -25.56 -17.42 -7.66
CA ARG A 659 -25.50 -18.88 -7.79
C ARG A 659 -26.03 -19.60 -6.56
N ASP A 660 -25.58 -19.15 -5.40
CA ASP A 660 -25.73 -19.87 -4.14
C ASP A 660 -26.80 -19.24 -3.24
N GLY A 661 -27.33 -18.08 -3.63
CA GLY A 661 -28.18 -17.23 -2.80
C GLY A 661 -27.37 -16.42 -1.79
N GLY A 662 -28.05 -15.54 -1.05
CA GLY A 662 -27.45 -14.67 -0.04
C GLY A 662 -27.51 -13.19 -0.43
N GLU A 663 -27.08 -12.35 0.51
CA GLU A 663 -27.00 -10.91 0.32
C GLU A 663 -25.58 -10.46 -0.03
N THR A 664 -25.50 -9.44 -0.87
CA THR A 664 -24.26 -8.79 -1.27
C THR A 664 -23.79 -7.80 -0.21
N SER A 665 -22.49 -7.54 -0.12
CA SER A 665 -21.97 -6.62 0.89
C SER A 665 -22.53 -5.21 0.69
N CYS A 666 -22.74 -4.76 -0.55
CA CYS A 666 -23.41 -3.51 -0.87
C CYS A 666 -24.82 -3.74 -1.46
N ASN A 667 -25.72 -4.28 -0.63
CA ASN A 667 -27.12 -4.49 -1.02
C ASN A 667 -27.90 -3.16 -1.19
N ILE A 668 -29.16 -3.26 -1.63
CA ILE A 668 -30.00 -2.09 -1.93
C ILE A 668 -30.26 -1.18 -0.73
N ASP A 669 -30.26 -1.72 0.49
CA ASP A 669 -30.49 -0.91 1.69
C ASP A 669 -29.26 -0.08 2.03
N ARG A 670 -28.04 -0.64 1.86
CA ARG A 670 -26.79 0.13 1.99
C ARG A 670 -26.69 1.22 0.91
N GLY A 671 -27.01 0.86 -0.34
CA GLY A 671 -27.05 1.83 -1.44
C GLY A 671 -28.08 2.94 -1.23
N TYR A 672 -29.21 2.64 -0.60
CA TYR A 672 -30.21 3.65 -0.25
C TYR A 672 -29.70 4.62 0.82
N GLU A 673 -29.07 4.14 1.88
CA GLU A 673 -28.49 5.00 2.93
C GLU A 673 -27.48 5.99 2.35
N GLU A 674 -26.59 5.50 1.50
CA GLU A 674 -25.61 6.32 0.79
C GLU A 674 -26.28 7.33 -0.15
N ALA A 675 -27.19 6.88 -1.01
CA ALA A 675 -27.84 7.77 -1.96
C ALA A 675 -28.56 8.92 -1.26
N ILE A 676 -29.32 8.64 -0.19
CA ILE A 676 -29.97 9.69 0.59
C ILE A 676 -28.94 10.63 1.22
N THR A 677 -27.84 10.10 1.76
CA THR A 677 -26.77 10.92 2.35
C THR A 677 -26.14 11.87 1.32
N CYS A 678 -25.79 11.36 0.14
CA CYS A 678 -25.27 12.17 -0.96
C CYS A 678 -26.30 13.20 -1.45
N HIS A 679 -27.59 12.83 -1.53
CA HIS A 679 -28.66 13.76 -1.92
C HIS A 679 -28.87 14.87 -0.89
N MET A 680 -28.77 14.57 0.40
CA MET A 680 -28.78 15.59 1.46
C MET A 680 -27.61 16.55 1.32
N ALA A 681 -26.40 16.04 1.06
CA ALA A 681 -25.22 16.88 0.86
C ALA A 681 -25.34 17.78 -0.38
N THR A 682 -25.84 17.24 -1.50
CA THR A 682 -26.13 18.01 -2.72
C THR A 682 -27.22 19.06 -2.49
N ALA A 683 -28.33 18.69 -1.83
CA ALA A 683 -29.42 19.60 -1.53
C ALA A 683 -28.97 20.75 -0.60
N ALA A 684 -28.18 20.45 0.43
CA ALA A 684 -27.62 21.47 1.31
C ALA A 684 -26.76 22.48 0.55
N TYR A 685 -25.94 21.99 -0.40
CA TYR A 685 -25.09 22.84 -1.24
C TYR A 685 -25.91 23.72 -2.18
N LEU A 686 -26.83 23.13 -2.93
CA LEU A 686 -27.64 23.84 -3.93
C LEU A 686 -28.59 24.87 -3.30
N THR A 687 -29.12 24.60 -2.11
CA THR A 687 -30.03 25.51 -1.41
C THR A 687 -29.33 26.54 -0.53
N GLY A 688 -28.05 26.31 -0.19
CA GLY A 688 -27.31 27.12 0.78
C GLY A 688 -27.89 27.04 2.20
N ARG A 689 -28.65 25.99 2.52
CA ARG A 689 -29.34 25.82 3.80
C ARG A 689 -28.92 24.53 4.49
N ARG A 690 -29.07 24.48 5.81
CA ARG A 690 -29.11 23.22 6.53
C ARG A 690 -30.36 22.46 6.11
N VAL A 691 -30.20 21.19 5.75
CA VAL A 691 -31.32 20.30 5.41
C VAL A 691 -31.42 19.16 6.41
N GLY A 692 -32.63 18.65 6.65
CA GLY A 692 -32.90 17.50 7.49
C GLY A 692 -33.44 16.30 6.71
N TRP A 693 -33.39 15.11 7.31
CA TRP A 693 -34.09 13.93 6.79
C TRP A 693 -35.36 13.64 7.60
N ASP A 694 -36.49 13.54 6.92
CA ASP A 694 -37.76 13.03 7.48
C ASP A 694 -37.91 11.54 7.09
N PRO A 695 -37.58 10.59 7.96
CA PRO A 695 -37.61 9.17 7.64
C PRO A 695 -39.03 8.61 7.44
N VAL A 696 -40.05 9.27 8.01
CA VAL A 696 -41.45 8.84 7.89
C VAL A 696 -41.98 9.20 6.50
N ARG A 697 -41.73 10.43 6.05
CA ARG A 697 -42.15 10.89 4.73
C ARG A 697 -41.14 10.57 3.62
N GLN A 698 -39.96 10.07 3.97
CA GLN A 698 -38.85 9.77 3.07
C GLN A 698 -38.47 10.97 2.18
N ARG A 699 -38.25 12.13 2.80
CA ARG A 699 -37.89 13.35 2.08
C ARG A 699 -36.90 14.20 2.85
N ILE A 700 -36.18 15.02 2.10
CA ILE A 700 -35.32 16.08 2.63
C ILE A 700 -36.22 17.27 3.01
N VAL A 701 -36.00 17.85 4.19
CA VAL A 701 -36.80 18.96 4.77
C VAL A 701 -35.97 20.17 5.14
#